data_AF-A0A077Z576-F1
#
_entry.id   AF-A0A077Z576-F1
#
_cell.length_a   1.000
_cell.length_b   1.000
_cell.length_c   1.000
_cell.angle_alpha   90.00
_cell.angle_beta   90.00
_cell.angle_gamma   90.00
#
_symmetry.space_group_name_H-M   'P 1'
#
loop_
_entity.id
_entity.type
_entity.pdbx_description
1 polymer ?
#
loop_
_entity_poly.entity_id
_entity_poly.type
_entity_poly.pdbx_seq_one_letter_code
_entity_poly.pdbx_strand_id
1 'polypeptide(L)'
;MSVVALLTRWPKRAVESIQWLYLEYTMVTSLYMMEPWERYAYNTIFSVAFIFASVSRAMAEEGTSSPSVPGKIELILKPVGDAPIMKDRKWEVATTRTVAWLHLFIRKYLRLNDAESLFLHPLAMGDRTSRLDFKGNNFMRIRLVLSLLSRRPIRISEIRSSSTEPGVKDFEVNTLKLICSLTNGSVVDLGPTGTELFFKPGFLTGGSFDFDCGKERGIGYYLELLCYLAPFCKMPLNVVLHGVTNCSGDPSVDLIKFGWLPLMRRFYADAEGLDLKIVNRGFMPNGGGKVVFSSPVCRYLRPIQLETSGQVRKVRGIAYSCRVSPTMANRCMATCKASVKQYLSDVYFYSDHRKGEAAGQSPGFGVLLSAETTEGVFYISEAMSNPVDSELGPAVPEQVGSETALSLFSEIYRGGCCDTTAQCLAVLFMALCQKDVSKLVIGPLSEYCAYFLRHLKDFLGVVFKIDELKPSLKSSDGGGGPNKESGSNCLPGKVKLTCVGKMDKAQVHSIPAKISYDGPAQVETYFDSTRVHHEDGTETATFRGRPLNGMTSRLPEGYRLYVTENTSKGDNVQLTALKEAEQFTVWSLDSDPNSAKMLKALAWLDVASEVFVGFAVVEAPVRPGYFASLYNSVTSLSCYFYECCQDEYIKIDLPGLRRELKQRVYGQHLVINTVVNALAAHFKVADKKKPLVLSFHGWTGGGKNYVTSFVARHLYKKGLQSRYVHQFSGSLHFPEPQKSRQYTVQLQTWIRGNASICGRSLFIFDEVELMPAGVLDGIKTFMEYREDVDRVDFRDCVFVFLSNTAGSEIAKSTYEAWKQGRRREDISLHEIEKAIVESVFNEKGGLQYSHLISRSLIDHFVPFLPLERDHVKLCIRDELLNRGWTGSIDKTMLNEIADQLSYFPKDVGLYSSTGCKHIWQKVGLYMEERADSNFLQHAEF
;
A
#
# COMPACT_ATOMS: atom_id res chain seq x y z
N MET A 1 4.35 7.66 53.59
CA MET A 1 5.31 7.83 52.48
C MET A 1 4.52 8.37 51.30
N SER A 2 4.86 9.55 50.75
CA SER A 2 4.11 10.04 49.59
C SER A 2 4.35 9.09 48.41
N VAL A 3 3.33 8.90 47.57
CA VAL A 3 3.41 8.11 46.32
C VAL A 3 4.64 8.53 45.48
N VAL A 4 5.02 9.81 45.58
CA VAL A 4 6.22 10.41 44.97
C VAL A 4 7.53 9.74 45.43
N ALA A 5 7.67 9.44 46.72
CA ALA A 5 8.90 8.82 47.26
C ALA A 5 9.00 7.32 46.94
N LEU A 6 7.87 6.65 46.68
CA LEU A 6 7.86 5.24 46.29
C LEU A 6 8.26 5.06 44.81
N LEU A 7 7.94 6.03 43.96
CA LEU A 7 8.14 5.97 42.50
C LEU A 7 9.53 6.43 42.04
N THR A 8 10.18 7.36 42.75
CA THR A 8 11.54 7.84 42.41
C THR A 8 12.65 6.81 42.63
N ARG A 9 12.36 5.69 43.32
CA ARG A 9 13.32 4.59 43.59
C ARG A 9 13.31 3.48 42.54
N TRP A 10 12.58 3.64 41.45
CA TRP A 10 12.43 2.57 40.48
C TRP A 10 13.71 2.41 39.63
N PRO A 11 14.29 1.20 39.54
CA PRO A 11 15.53 0.96 38.78
C PRO A 11 15.34 1.29 37.29
N LYS A 12 16.42 1.73 36.61
CA LYS A 12 16.45 2.00 35.15
C LYS A 12 15.71 0.96 34.29
N ARG A 13 15.83 -0.33 34.63
CA ARG A 13 15.14 -1.43 33.96
C ARG A 13 13.61 -1.31 33.99
N ALA A 14 13.02 -0.80 35.07
CA ALA A 14 11.57 -0.63 35.15
C ALA A 14 11.05 0.45 34.18
N VAL A 15 11.81 1.54 33.99
CA VAL A 15 11.47 2.60 33.03
C VAL A 15 11.60 2.12 31.59
N GLU A 16 12.66 1.37 31.29
CA GLU A 16 12.85 0.73 29.97
C GLU A 16 11.77 -0.32 29.69
N SER A 17 11.40 -1.14 30.68
CA SER A 17 10.28 -2.08 30.56
C SER A 17 8.94 -1.39 30.31
N ILE A 18 8.69 -0.22 30.92
CA ILE A 18 7.47 0.55 30.68
C ILE A 18 7.46 1.19 29.28
N GLN A 19 8.60 1.72 28.81
CA GLN A 19 8.76 2.20 27.43
C GLN A 19 8.50 1.10 26.41
N TRP A 20 9.00 -0.09 26.71
CA TRP A 20 8.91 -1.22 25.82
C TRP A 20 7.51 -1.85 25.83
N LEU A 21 6.87 -1.97 27.01
CA LEU A 21 5.44 -2.28 27.14
C LEU A 21 4.57 -1.26 26.41
N TYR A 22 4.94 0.03 26.40
CA TYR A 22 4.21 1.05 25.66
C TYR A 22 4.38 0.91 24.14
N LEU A 23 5.57 0.56 23.64
CA LEU A 23 5.81 0.31 22.21
C LEU A 23 5.11 -0.97 21.74
N GLU A 24 5.20 -2.05 22.53
CA GLU A 24 4.45 -3.27 22.27
C GLU A 24 2.95 -3.01 22.33
N TYR A 25 2.47 -2.31 23.36
CA TYR A 25 1.07 -2.01 23.49
C TYR A 25 0.62 -1.06 22.40
N THR A 26 1.34 0.00 22.01
CA THR A 26 0.96 0.87 20.88
C THR A 26 0.97 0.13 19.55
N MET A 27 1.90 -0.80 19.31
CA MET A 27 1.85 -1.69 18.13
C MET A 27 0.67 -2.65 18.19
N VAL A 28 0.44 -3.31 19.33
CA VAL A 28 -0.66 -4.25 19.52
C VAL A 28 -2.00 -3.52 19.51
N THR A 29 -2.10 -2.29 20.03
CA THR A 29 -3.35 -1.51 20.14
C THR A 29 -3.64 -0.66 18.91
N SER A 30 -2.63 -0.26 18.14
CA SER A 30 -2.85 0.22 16.77
C SER A 30 -3.47 -0.87 15.90
N LEU A 31 -3.17 -2.14 16.19
CA LEU A 31 -3.76 -3.32 15.56
C LEU A 31 -5.07 -3.83 16.21
N TYR A 32 -5.22 -3.76 17.54
CA TYR A 32 -6.28 -4.48 18.28
C TYR A 32 -7.06 -3.68 19.33
N MET A 33 -6.70 -2.44 19.67
CA MET A 33 -7.66 -1.63 20.43
C MET A 33 -8.64 -1.02 19.46
N MET A 34 -9.86 -1.48 19.66
CA MET A 34 -11.00 -1.24 18.82
C MET A 34 -11.45 0.23 18.85
N GLU A 35 -10.98 1.07 19.79
CA GLU A 35 -11.62 2.36 20.07
C GLU A 35 -10.67 3.50 20.52
N PRO A 36 -10.90 4.77 20.09
CA PRO A 36 -9.92 5.85 20.21
C PRO A 36 -9.77 6.51 21.58
N TRP A 37 -10.81 6.54 22.42
CA TRP A 37 -10.70 7.20 23.73
C TRP A 37 -9.84 6.36 24.70
N GLU A 38 -9.82 5.03 24.56
CA GLU A 38 -8.86 4.19 25.28
C GLU A 38 -7.43 4.55 24.86
N ARG A 39 -7.19 4.78 23.56
CA ARG A 39 -5.91 5.31 23.07
C ARG A 39 -5.62 6.68 23.66
N TYR A 40 -6.60 7.58 23.76
CA TYR A 40 -6.39 8.93 24.31
C TYR A 40 -6.16 8.94 25.83
N ALA A 41 -6.99 8.25 26.62
CA ALA A 41 -6.83 8.13 28.06
C ALA A 41 -5.53 7.41 28.41
N TYR A 42 -5.19 6.34 27.68
CA TYR A 42 -3.92 5.65 27.82
C TYR A 42 -2.74 6.55 27.43
N ASN A 43 -2.79 7.21 26.27
CA ASN A 43 -1.77 8.18 25.86
C ASN A 43 -1.63 9.30 26.89
N THR A 44 -2.71 9.78 27.50
CA THR A 44 -2.67 10.84 28.52
C THR A 44 -2.03 10.34 29.82
N ILE A 45 -2.46 9.18 30.33
CA ILE A 45 -1.88 8.55 31.53
C ILE A 45 -0.40 8.24 31.31
N PHE A 46 -0.04 7.69 30.14
CA PHE A 46 1.34 7.40 29.80
C PHE A 46 2.16 8.65 29.55
N SER A 47 1.62 9.67 28.89
CA SER A 47 2.31 10.97 28.72
C SER A 47 2.63 11.57 30.08
N VAL A 48 1.68 11.56 31.02
CA VAL A 48 1.91 12.07 32.39
C VAL A 48 2.93 11.21 33.13
N ALA A 49 2.83 9.88 33.06
CA ALA A 49 3.80 8.97 33.68
C ALA A 49 5.21 9.13 33.06
N PHE A 50 5.29 9.39 31.76
CA PHE A 50 6.53 9.56 31.00
C PHE A 50 7.17 10.93 31.26
N ILE A 51 6.37 11.99 31.34
CA ILE A 51 6.81 13.30 31.84
C ILE A 51 7.37 13.14 33.25
N PHE A 52 6.68 12.42 34.15
CA PHE A 52 7.19 12.17 35.50
C PHE A 52 8.47 11.33 35.52
N ALA A 53 8.56 10.29 34.70
CA ALA A 53 9.75 9.44 34.60
C ALA A 53 10.95 10.20 34.01
N SER A 54 10.72 11.06 33.02
CA SER A 54 11.74 11.91 32.41
C SER A 54 12.25 12.98 33.39
N VAL A 55 11.35 13.61 34.17
CA VAL A 55 11.74 14.53 35.28
C VAL A 55 12.49 13.78 36.37
N SER A 56 12.06 12.58 36.74
CA SER A 56 12.75 11.75 37.74
C SER A 56 14.12 11.26 37.24
N ARG A 57 14.27 11.05 35.93
CA ARG A 57 15.54 10.68 35.27
C ARG A 57 16.49 11.87 35.17
N ALA A 58 15.99 13.05 34.83
CA ALA A 58 16.76 14.30 34.85
C ALA A 58 17.28 14.63 36.26
N MET A 59 16.49 14.37 37.30
CA MET A 59 16.92 14.52 38.70
C MET A 59 17.91 13.43 39.15
N ALA A 60 17.90 12.24 38.53
CA ALA A 60 18.80 11.14 38.87
C ALA A 60 20.15 11.20 38.12
N GLU A 61 20.19 11.83 36.94
CA GLU A 61 21.39 11.90 36.08
C GLU A 61 22.36 13.03 36.46
N GLU A 62 22.06 13.87 37.47
CA GLU A 62 23.08 14.73 38.09
C GLU A 62 24.17 13.94 38.86
N GLY A 63 24.01 12.62 39.01
CA GLY A 63 25.02 11.73 39.55
C GLY A 63 25.68 10.87 38.49
N THR A 64 26.94 11.16 38.17
CA THR A 64 27.93 10.25 37.54
C THR A 64 27.73 9.88 36.06
N SER A 65 28.36 10.66 35.17
CA SER A 65 28.89 10.13 33.92
C SER A 65 30.34 10.60 33.75
N SER A 66 31.29 9.69 34.01
CA SER A 66 32.69 9.85 33.63
C SER A 66 32.82 9.79 32.10
N PRO A 67 33.63 10.65 31.47
CA PRO A 67 33.70 10.76 30.02
C PRO A 67 34.38 9.52 29.39
N SER A 68 33.72 8.97 28.36
CA SER A 68 34.23 7.90 27.51
C SER A 68 35.58 8.27 26.90
N VAL A 69 36.56 7.36 27.00
CA VAL A 69 37.92 7.54 26.47
C VAL A 69 37.87 7.75 24.95
N PRO A 70 38.46 8.83 24.41
CA PRO A 70 38.41 9.14 22.98
C PRO A 70 39.25 8.16 22.16
N GLY A 71 38.60 7.41 21.25
CA GLY A 71 39.26 6.51 20.30
C GLY A 71 39.95 7.26 19.15
N LYS A 72 40.86 6.58 18.43
CA LYS A 72 41.51 7.07 17.21
C LYS A 72 40.97 6.36 15.96
N ILE A 73 40.92 7.07 14.84
CA ILE A 73 40.51 6.61 13.51
C ILE A 73 41.73 6.70 12.57
N GLU A 74 41.94 5.69 11.71
CA GLU A 74 42.96 5.73 10.66
C GLU A 74 42.41 6.40 9.39
N LEU A 75 43.07 7.45 8.92
CA LEU A 75 42.77 8.21 7.71
C LEU A 75 43.81 7.90 6.63
N ILE A 76 43.35 7.50 5.45
CA ILE A 76 44.20 7.28 4.28
C ILE A 76 43.94 8.39 3.27
N LEU A 77 44.91 9.27 3.07
CA LEU A 77 44.83 10.39 2.13
C LEU A 77 45.53 10.00 0.83
N LYS A 78 44.81 10.06 -0.28
CA LYS A 78 45.34 9.82 -1.64
C LYS A 78 45.27 11.12 -2.44
N PRO A 79 46.37 11.56 -3.08
CA PRO A 79 46.29 12.67 -4.02
C PRO A 79 45.50 12.25 -5.26
N VAL A 80 44.67 13.16 -5.78
CA VAL A 80 43.89 13.01 -7.02
C VAL A 80 44.14 14.26 -7.86
N GLY A 81 44.37 14.11 -9.17
CA GLY A 81 44.74 15.21 -10.06
C GLY A 81 46.17 15.71 -9.81
N ASP A 82 46.36 17.03 -9.88
CA ASP A 82 47.66 17.71 -9.71
C ASP A 82 48.07 17.93 -8.24
N ALA A 83 47.36 17.32 -7.29
CA ALA A 83 47.65 17.46 -5.87
C ALA A 83 49.07 16.95 -5.52
N PRO A 84 49.85 17.69 -4.70
CA PRO A 84 51.20 17.29 -4.34
C PRO A 84 51.24 15.90 -3.67
N ILE A 85 52.20 15.07 -4.07
CA ILE A 85 52.35 13.71 -3.53
C ILE A 85 52.86 13.81 -2.08
N MET A 86 52.00 13.46 -1.12
CA MET A 86 52.36 13.36 0.30
C MET A 86 53.26 12.14 0.56
N LYS A 87 54.31 12.32 1.38
CA LYS A 87 55.20 11.22 1.82
C LYS A 87 54.45 10.19 2.67
N ASP A 88 53.63 10.67 3.61
CA ASP A 88 52.84 9.83 4.52
C ASP A 88 51.37 9.83 4.11
N ARG A 89 50.86 8.67 3.67
CA ARG A 89 49.47 8.52 3.21
C ARG A 89 48.51 8.09 4.32
N LYS A 90 49.00 7.60 5.45
CA LYS A 90 48.22 7.04 6.56
C LYS A 90 48.41 7.87 7.83
N TRP A 91 47.32 8.23 8.50
CA TRP A 91 47.32 9.12 9.66
C TRP A 91 46.33 8.62 10.72
N GLU A 92 46.70 8.58 11.99
CA GLU A 92 45.75 8.33 13.08
C GLU A 92 45.25 9.64 13.68
N VAL A 93 43.93 9.83 13.72
CA VAL A 93 43.30 11.05 14.22
C VAL A 93 42.28 10.70 15.29
N ALA A 94 42.24 11.45 16.39
CA ALA A 94 41.23 11.24 17.43
C ALA A 94 39.82 11.49 16.89
N THR A 95 38.88 10.61 17.25
CA THR A 95 37.44 10.66 16.89
C THR A 95 36.78 12.01 17.22
N THR A 96 37.33 12.78 18.15
CA THR A 96 36.83 14.10 18.57
C THR A 96 37.27 15.25 17.67
N ARG A 97 38.18 15.03 16.71
CA ARG A 97 38.66 16.08 15.80
C ARG A 97 37.65 16.31 14.68
N THR A 98 37.38 17.58 14.39
CA THR A 98 36.45 17.98 13.33
C THR A 98 37.10 17.88 11.95
N VAL A 99 36.27 17.80 10.91
CA VAL A 99 36.72 17.88 9.50
C VAL A 99 37.44 19.22 9.22
N ALA A 100 37.04 20.31 9.88
CA ALA A 100 37.72 21.59 9.79
C ALA A 100 39.17 21.54 10.31
N TRP A 101 39.42 20.83 11.41
CA TRP A 101 40.78 20.59 11.90
C TRP A 101 41.61 19.81 10.88
N LEU A 102 41.02 18.77 10.26
CA LEU A 102 41.68 17.98 9.22
C LEU A 102 42.03 18.83 8.00
N HIS A 103 41.12 19.72 7.59
CA HIS A 103 41.32 20.65 6.47
C HIS A 103 42.52 21.59 6.74
N LEU A 104 42.56 22.23 7.90
CA LEU A 104 43.67 23.09 8.33
C LEU A 104 44.99 22.32 8.48
N PHE A 105 44.93 21.10 9.01
CA PHE A 105 46.10 20.23 9.17
C PHE A 105 46.75 19.92 7.82
N ILE A 106 45.96 19.52 6.83
CA ILE A 106 46.47 19.18 5.49
C ILE A 106 46.95 20.43 4.76
N ARG A 107 46.24 21.57 4.86
CA ARG A 107 46.71 22.86 4.30
C ARG A 107 48.08 23.25 4.83
N LYS A 108 48.28 23.16 6.16
CA LYS A 108 49.57 23.46 6.80
C LYS A 108 50.66 22.46 6.39
N TYR A 109 50.32 21.16 6.28
CA TYR A 109 51.27 20.12 5.90
C TYR A 109 51.77 20.29 4.47
N LEU A 110 50.86 20.59 3.53
CA LEU A 110 51.17 20.83 2.12
C LEU A 110 51.74 22.24 1.86
N ARG A 111 51.76 23.13 2.87
CA ARG A 111 52.15 24.54 2.75
C ARG A 111 51.36 25.28 1.66
N LEU A 112 50.06 25.02 1.59
CA LEU A 112 49.18 25.66 0.61
C LEU A 112 48.97 27.14 0.96
N ASN A 113 48.98 28.00 -0.05
CA ASN A 113 48.63 29.41 0.09
C ASN A 113 47.10 29.60 0.22
N ASP A 114 46.65 30.74 0.73
CA ASP A 114 45.20 31.02 0.89
C ASP A 114 44.43 31.01 -0.44
N ALA A 115 45.12 31.28 -1.56
CA ALA A 115 44.56 31.22 -2.91
C ALA A 115 44.44 29.79 -3.48
N GLU A 116 45.10 28.79 -2.88
CA GLU A 116 45.10 27.41 -3.38
C GLU A 116 43.97 26.61 -2.72
N SER A 117 43.11 26.00 -3.54
CA SER A 117 41.97 25.22 -3.06
C SER A 117 42.38 23.78 -2.71
N LEU A 118 41.97 23.33 -1.52
CA LEU A 118 42.13 21.94 -1.06
C LEU A 118 40.75 21.30 -0.94
N PHE A 119 40.47 20.33 -1.80
CA PHE A 119 39.24 19.54 -1.75
C PHE A 119 39.50 18.17 -1.11
N LEU A 120 38.91 17.94 0.06
CA LEU A 120 38.90 16.63 0.70
C LEU A 120 37.64 15.90 0.28
N HIS A 121 37.72 15.16 -0.83
CA HIS A 121 36.68 14.19 -1.13
C HIS A 121 36.83 13.00 -0.19
N PRO A 122 35.79 12.63 0.59
CA PRO A 122 35.73 11.26 1.06
C PRO A 122 35.73 10.40 -0.21
N LEU A 123 36.80 9.64 -0.40
CA LEU A 123 36.75 8.44 -1.23
C LEU A 123 35.76 7.52 -0.52
N ALA A 124 34.47 7.76 -0.73
CA ALA A 124 33.51 6.68 -0.78
C ALA A 124 34.03 5.81 -1.91
N MET A 125 34.89 4.82 -1.57
CA MET A 125 35.13 3.68 -2.42
C MET A 125 33.76 3.30 -2.95
N GLY A 126 33.54 3.47 -4.26
CA GLY A 126 32.21 3.42 -4.87
C GLY A 126 31.42 2.28 -4.25
N ASP A 127 30.31 2.65 -3.61
CA ASP A 127 29.78 2.05 -2.38
C ASP A 127 29.24 0.61 -2.56
N ARG A 128 30.14 -0.31 -2.92
CA ARG A 128 29.94 -1.77 -2.85
C ARG A 128 30.23 -2.28 -1.45
N THR A 129 30.75 -1.43 -0.57
CA THR A 129 31.05 -1.72 0.83
C THR A 129 30.02 -1.15 1.80
N SER A 130 29.02 -0.39 1.35
CA SER A 130 27.93 -0.01 2.25
C SER A 130 27.23 -1.26 2.75
N ARG A 131 27.26 -1.33 4.06
CA ARG A 131 26.37 -2.17 4.84
C ARG A 131 24.93 -1.80 4.51
N LEU A 132 24.10 -2.79 4.20
CA LEU A 132 22.65 -2.58 4.07
C LEU A 132 21.98 -2.87 5.41
N ASP A 133 21.16 -1.94 5.89
CA ASP A 133 20.43 -2.10 7.15
C ASP A 133 18.98 -2.51 6.87
N PHE A 134 18.54 -3.58 7.52
CA PHE A 134 17.18 -4.10 7.45
C PHE A 134 16.60 -4.25 8.85
N LYS A 135 15.27 -4.33 8.92
CA LYS A 135 14.53 -4.60 10.16
C LYS A 135 13.76 -5.92 10.08
N GLY A 136 13.61 -6.57 11.23
CA GLY A 136 12.83 -7.79 11.41
C GLY A 136 13.45 -9.07 10.81
N ASN A 137 12.92 -10.22 11.21
CA ASN A 137 13.42 -11.55 10.82
C ASN A 137 12.90 -12.03 9.45
N ASN A 138 11.87 -11.38 8.89
CA ASN A 138 11.30 -11.78 7.60
C ASN A 138 12.35 -11.70 6.49
N PHE A 139 12.32 -12.69 5.57
CA PHE A 139 13.24 -12.80 4.43
C PHE A 139 14.73 -12.91 4.81
N MET A 140 15.08 -13.24 6.06
CA MET A 140 16.47 -13.36 6.52
C MET A 140 17.30 -14.33 5.66
N ARG A 141 16.75 -15.49 5.24
CA ARG A 141 17.41 -16.44 4.33
C ARG A 141 17.88 -15.77 3.02
N ILE A 142 16.99 -15.03 2.37
CA ILE A 142 17.26 -14.32 1.12
C ILE A 142 18.30 -13.22 1.33
N ARG A 143 18.15 -12.42 2.39
CA ARG A 143 19.08 -11.33 2.72
C ARG A 143 20.51 -11.86 2.90
N LEU A 144 20.67 -12.99 3.60
CA LEU A 144 21.95 -13.66 3.78
C LEU A 144 22.53 -14.17 2.46
N VAL A 145 21.70 -14.82 1.63
CA VAL A 145 22.10 -15.31 0.30
C VAL A 145 22.53 -14.16 -0.61
N LEU A 146 21.76 -13.09 -0.69
CA LEU A 146 22.10 -11.93 -1.52
C LEU A 146 23.29 -11.15 -0.96
N SER A 147 23.48 -11.10 0.36
CA SER A 147 24.69 -10.56 0.98
C SER A 147 25.94 -11.32 0.53
N LEU A 148 25.89 -12.66 0.54
CA LEU A 148 26.98 -13.51 0.06
C LEU A 148 27.29 -13.30 -1.44
N LEU A 149 26.25 -13.26 -2.27
CA LEU A 149 26.40 -13.14 -3.73
C LEU A 149 26.85 -11.72 -4.17
N SER A 150 26.35 -10.69 -3.50
CA SER A 150 26.74 -9.29 -3.76
C SER A 150 28.04 -8.87 -3.06
N ARG A 151 28.50 -9.66 -2.07
CA ARG A 151 29.59 -9.33 -1.13
C ARG A 151 29.36 -8.01 -0.36
N ARG A 152 28.10 -7.71 -0.03
CA ARG A 152 27.71 -6.54 0.76
C ARG A 152 27.38 -6.93 2.21
N PRO A 153 28.01 -6.31 3.22
CA PRO A 153 27.64 -6.53 4.61
C PRO A 153 26.18 -6.14 4.87
N ILE A 154 25.54 -6.76 5.86
CA ILE A 154 24.18 -6.41 6.26
C ILE A 154 24.04 -6.29 7.78
N ARG A 155 23.14 -5.43 8.24
CA ARG A 155 22.56 -5.47 9.59
C ARG A 155 21.11 -5.86 9.50
N ILE A 156 20.67 -6.67 10.44
CA ILE A 156 19.26 -6.88 10.72
C ILE A 156 19.03 -6.48 12.17
N SER A 157 18.28 -5.40 12.39
CA SER A 157 17.85 -4.97 13.73
C SER A 157 16.40 -5.39 14.00
N GLU A 158 15.96 -5.27 15.26
CA GLU A 158 14.58 -5.57 15.69
C GLU A 158 14.13 -7.02 15.37
N ILE A 159 15.05 -8.00 15.48
CA ILE A 159 14.72 -9.42 15.26
C ILE A 159 13.83 -9.90 16.40
N ARG A 160 12.53 -10.06 16.11
CA ARG A 160 11.49 -10.46 17.07
C ARG A 160 11.59 -9.65 18.36
N SER A 161 11.84 -8.34 18.27
CA SER A 161 11.93 -7.50 19.47
C SER A 161 10.66 -7.71 20.28
N SER A 162 9.47 -7.42 19.72
CA SER A 162 8.15 -7.52 20.36
C SER A 162 7.59 -8.95 20.57
N SER A 163 8.43 -9.96 20.79
CA SER A 163 7.99 -11.35 21.01
C SER A 163 8.39 -11.80 22.41
N THR A 164 7.63 -12.74 22.99
CA THR A 164 7.96 -13.37 24.28
C THR A 164 9.32 -14.06 24.28
N GLU A 165 9.79 -14.46 23.11
CA GLU A 165 11.11 -15.06 22.91
C GLU A 165 11.90 -14.22 21.89
N PRO A 166 12.52 -13.11 22.34
CA PRO A 166 13.18 -12.17 21.46
C PRO A 166 14.48 -12.71 20.86
N GLY A 167 14.86 -12.15 19.71
CA GLY A 167 16.11 -12.45 19.03
C GLY A 167 16.05 -13.59 18.00
N VAL A 168 17.24 -14.01 17.58
CA VAL A 168 17.46 -15.09 16.60
C VAL A 168 17.13 -16.45 17.22
N LYS A 169 16.41 -17.31 16.49
CA LYS A 169 16.06 -18.68 16.91
C LYS A 169 17.17 -19.68 16.62
N ASP A 170 17.13 -20.84 17.26
CA ASP A 170 18.12 -21.90 17.08
C ASP A 170 18.26 -22.36 15.62
N PHE A 171 17.14 -22.51 14.89
CA PHE A 171 17.19 -22.83 13.45
C PHE A 171 17.88 -21.72 12.59
N GLU A 172 17.78 -20.45 12.99
CA GLU A 172 18.46 -19.34 12.30
C GLU A 172 19.94 -19.30 12.66
N VAL A 173 20.30 -19.59 13.92
CA VAL A 173 21.70 -19.79 14.33
C VAL A 173 22.33 -20.94 13.55
N ASN A 174 21.60 -22.06 13.38
CA ASN A 174 22.05 -23.17 12.54
C ASN A 174 22.21 -22.75 11.07
N THR A 175 21.36 -21.86 10.55
CA THR A 175 21.52 -21.31 9.20
C THR A 175 22.83 -20.53 9.06
N LEU A 176 23.15 -19.71 10.06
CA LEU A 176 24.41 -18.96 10.10
C LEU A 176 25.61 -19.90 10.21
N LYS A 177 25.53 -20.97 11.03
CA LYS A 177 26.57 -22.01 11.11
C LYS A 177 26.77 -22.71 9.76
N LEU A 178 25.68 -23.08 9.06
CA LEU A 178 25.74 -23.68 7.73
C LEU A 178 26.46 -22.76 6.73
N ILE A 179 26.12 -21.47 6.74
CA ILE A 179 26.79 -20.47 5.92
C ILE A 179 28.28 -20.39 6.26
N CYS A 180 28.65 -20.38 7.54
CA CYS A 180 30.05 -20.38 7.97
C CYS A 180 30.80 -21.66 7.53
N SER A 181 30.15 -22.82 7.50
CA SER A 181 30.74 -24.05 6.95
C SER A 181 30.93 -24.00 5.42
N LEU A 182 30.08 -23.26 4.71
CA LEU A 182 30.12 -23.11 3.25
C LEU A 182 31.13 -22.04 2.77
N THR A 183 31.50 -21.11 3.65
CA THR A 183 32.23 -19.89 3.29
C THR A 183 33.53 -19.74 4.06
N ASN A 184 34.51 -19.05 3.47
CA ASN A 184 35.75 -18.66 4.14
C ASN A 184 35.77 -17.15 4.38
N GLY A 185 35.97 -16.74 5.64
CA GLY A 185 36.08 -15.34 6.05
C GLY A 185 34.74 -14.62 6.27
N SER A 186 33.63 -15.34 6.36
CA SER A 186 32.36 -14.76 6.80
C SER A 186 32.44 -14.43 8.29
N VAL A 187 31.93 -13.26 8.68
CA VAL A 187 31.87 -12.85 10.08
C VAL A 187 30.40 -12.68 10.45
N VAL A 188 30.00 -13.35 11.52
CA VAL A 188 28.67 -13.27 12.12
C VAL A 188 28.85 -12.66 13.50
N ASP A 189 28.22 -11.53 13.73
CA ASP A 189 28.21 -10.86 15.02
C ASP A 189 26.76 -10.68 15.47
N LEU A 190 26.44 -11.27 16.62
CA LEU A 190 25.12 -11.22 17.22
C LEU A 190 25.18 -10.28 18.42
N GLY A 191 24.25 -9.34 18.49
CA GLY A 191 24.12 -8.47 19.66
C GLY A 191 23.89 -9.31 20.93
N PRO A 192 24.16 -8.75 22.13
CA PRO A 192 24.06 -9.48 23.40
C PRO A 192 22.70 -10.15 23.65
N THR A 193 21.63 -9.55 23.13
CA THR A 193 20.24 -10.03 23.21
C THR A 193 19.81 -10.87 22.01
N GLY A 194 20.65 -11.03 20.99
CA GLY A 194 20.29 -11.67 19.73
C GLY A 194 19.27 -10.89 18.88
N THR A 195 18.86 -9.68 19.27
CA THR A 195 17.89 -8.86 18.51
C THR A 195 18.51 -8.08 17.36
N GLU A 196 19.85 -8.06 17.29
CA GLU A 196 20.62 -7.49 16.19
C GLU A 196 21.60 -8.52 15.65
N LEU A 197 21.66 -8.63 14.32
CA LEU A 197 22.63 -9.43 13.59
C LEU A 197 23.41 -8.52 12.65
N PHE A 198 24.73 -8.53 12.77
CA PHE A 198 25.63 -8.02 11.76
C PHE A 198 26.29 -9.19 11.03
N PHE A 199 26.14 -9.21 9.71
CA PHE A 199 26.68 -10.26 8.86
C PHE A 199 27.59 -9.66 7.79
N LYS A 200 28.86 -10.05 7.82
CA LYS A 200 29.84 -9.69 6.80
C LYS A 200 30.12 -10.93 5.93
N PRO A 201 29.81 -10.88 4.62
CA PRO A 201 29.96 -12.04 3.74
C PRO A 201 31.42 -12.36 3.46
N GLY A 202 31.77 -13.64 3.52
CA GLY A 202 33.04 -14.20 3.07
C GLY A 202 33.01 -14.71 1.63
N PHE A 203 33.99 -15.53 1.26
CA PHE A 203 34.07 -16.18 -0.05
C PHE A 203 33.37 -17.54 -0.02
N LEU A 204 32.53 -17.82 -1.02
CA LEU A 204 31.91 -19.14 -1.20
C LEU A 204 32.97 -20.17 -1.65
N THR A 205 33.44 -20.99 -0.72
CA THR A 205 34.43 -22.03 -1.00
C THR A 205 33.78 -23.32 -1.48
N GLY A 206 32.64 -23.71 -0.90
CA GLY A 206 32.08 -25.04 -1.12
C GLY A 206 32.90 -26.13 -0.39
N GLY A 207 32.79 -27.38 -0.84
CA GLY A 207 33.48 -28.53 -0.28
C GLY A 207 32.54 -29.63 0.23
N SER A 208 33.10 -30.57 0.99
CA SER A 208 32.36 -31.69 1.55
C SER A 208 32.27 -31.56 3.07
N PHE A 209 31.06 -31.62 3.62
CA PHE A 209 30.84 -31.58 5.07
C PHE A 209 29.51 -32.22 5.46
N ASP A 210 29.40 -32.56 6.73
CA ASP A 210 28.20 -33.10 7.36
C ASP A 210 27.61 -32.02 8.28
N PHE A 211 26.28 -31.84 8.25
CA PHE A 211 25.60 -30.79 8.99
C PHE A 211 24.26 -31.26 9.55
N ASP A 212 24.06 -31.04 10.85
CA ASP A 212 22.78 -31.28 11.52
C ASP A 212 21.90 -30.03 11.45
N CYS A 213 20.79 -30.13 10.72
CA CYS A 213 19.79 -29.07 10.56
C CYS A 213 18.94 -28.86 11.82
N GLY A 214 18.96 -29.81 12.77
CA GLY A 214 18.03 -29.83 13.90
C GLY A 214 16.63 -30.32 13.52
N LYS A 215 15.68 -30.09 14.43
CA LYS A 215 14.32 -30.66 14.35
C LYS A 215 13.21 -29.61 14.19
N GLU A 216 13.51 -28.33 14.38
CA GLU A 216 12.53 -27.24 14.35
C GLU A 216 12.02 -26.91 12.95
N ARG A 217 12.88 -27.08 11.92
CA ARG A 217 12.58 -26.80 10.51
C ARG A 217 12.96 -27.99 9.63
N GLY A 218 12.36 -28.05 8.44
CA GLY A 218 12.70 -29.08 7.47
C GLY A 218 14.11 -28.87 6.87
N ILE A 219 14.78 -29.94 6.45
CA ILE A 219 16.06 -29.91 5.73
C ILE A 219 15.96 -29.00 4.49
N GLY A 220 14.78 -28.92 3.84
CA GLY A 220 14.58 -28.05 2.70
C GLY A 220 14.73 -26.55 3.00
N TYR A 221 14.51 -26.12 4.25
CA TYR A 221 14.81 -24.75 4.69
C TYR A 221 16.29 -24.40 4.48
N TYR A 222 17.18 -25.37 4.72
CA TYR A 222 18.64 -25.24 4.57
C TYR A 222 19.11 -25.54 3.14
N LEU A 223 18.53 -26.56 2.49
CA LEU A 223 18.80 -26.85 1.09
C LEU A 223 18.44 -25.68 0.18
N GLU A 224 17.45 -24.85 0.55
CA GLU A 224 17.13 -23.67 -0.23
C GLU A 224 18.34 -22.74 -0.40
N LEU A 225 19.04 -22.43 0.71
CA LEU A 225 20.25 -21.62 0.65
C LEU A 225 21.34 -22.30 -0.17
N LEU A 226 21.50 -23.63 -0.01
CA LEU A 226 22.48 -24.38 -0.78
C LEU A 226 22.17 -24.36 -2.28
N CYS A 227 20.90 -24.49 -2.68
CA CYS A 227 20.49 -24.40 -4.08
C CYS A 227 20.78 -23.02 -4.69
N TYR A 228 20.55 -21.95 -3.92
CA TYR A 228 20.87 -20.59 -4.38
C TYR A 228 22.38 -20.33 -4.50
N LEU A 229 23.20 -20.90 -3.61
CA LEU A 229 24.64 -20.59 -3.50
C LEU A 229 25.54 -21.58 -4.24
N ALA A 230 25.12 -22.84 -4.42
CA ALA A 230 25.92 -23.91 -4.99
C ALA A 230 26.57 -23.60 -6.36
N PRO A 231 25.91 -22.92 -7.31
CA PRO A 231 26.54 -22.58 -8.58
C PRO A 231 27.74 -21.63 -8.44
N PHE A 232 27.85 -20.91 -7.33
CA PHE A 232 28.85 -19.86 -7.11
C PHE A 232 30.00 -20.31 -6.20
N CYS A 233 30.00 -21.57 -5.75
CA CYS A 233 31.08 -22.16 -4.97
C CYS A 233 32.31 -22.48 -5.83
N LYS A 234 33.51 -22.25 -5.28
CA LYS A 234 34.78 -22.53 -5.97
C LYS A 234 35.09 -24.03 -6.10
N MET A 235 34.68 -24.82 -5.12
CA MET A 235 34.85 -26.28 -5.06
C MET A 235 33.49 -26.96 -5.20
N PRO A 236 33.44 -28.21 -5.72
CA PRO A 236 32.21 -28.97 -5.77
C PRO A 236 31.65 -29.16 -4.36
N LEU A 237 30.33 -29.11 -4.25
CA LEU A 237 29.63 -29.17 -2.98
C LEU A 237 29.10 -30.60 -2.79
N ASN A 238 29.45 -31.24 -1.68
CA ASN A 238 28.92 -32.56 -1.28
C ASN A 238 28.53 -32.52 0.19
N VAL A 239 27.28 -32.17 0.46
CA VAL A 239 26.80 -31.94 1.83
C VAL A 239 25.90 -33.08 2.26
N VAL A 240 26.17 -33.63 3.43
CA VAL A 240 25.27 -34.56 4.12
C VAL A 240 24.48 -33.76 5.15
N LEU A 241 23.16 -33.71 4.99
CA LEU A 241 22.24 -33.01 5.90
C LEU A 241 21.44 -34.01 6.71
N HIS A 242 21.39 -33.80 8.03
CA HIS A 242 20.55 -34.58 8.95
C HIS A 242 19.43 -33.72 9.51
N GLY A 243 18.27 -34.33 9.78
CA GLY A 243 17.13 -33.61 10.37
C GLY A 243 15.77 -34.14 9.91
N VAL A 244 14.80 -33.25 9.76
CA VAL A 244 13.44 -33.57 9.27
C VAL A 244 13.39 -33.40 7.75
N THR A 245 13.03 -34.42 6.98
CA THR A 245 13.00 -34.34 5.50
C THR A 245 11.81 -33.56 4.94
N ASN A 246 10.65 -33.62 5.60
CA ASN A 246 9.39 -33.04 5.15
C ASN A 246 8.72 -32.35 6.34
N CYS A 247 8.44 -31.05 6.23
CA CYS A 247 7.83 -30.22 7.27
C CYS A 247 6.80 -29.27 6.63
N SER A 248 5.71 -28.97 7.33
CA SER A 248 4.71 -28.01 6.87
C SER A 248 5.29 -26.60 6.81
N GLY A 249 5.21 -25.95 5.64
CA GLY A 249 5.63 -24.55 5.43
C GLY A 249 7.06 -24.36 4.93
N ASP A 250 7.88 -25.41 4.91
CA ASP A 250 9.19 -25.44 4.25
C ASP A 250 9.12 -26.23 2.93
N PRO A 251 9.95 -25.91 1.92
CA PRO A 251 10.08 -26.80 0.78
C PRO A 251 10.56 -28.17 1.27
N SER A 252 10.01 -29.26 0.73
CA SER A 252 10.48 -30.60 1.07
C SER A 252 11.73 -30.97 0.26
N VAL A 253 12.43 -32.00 0.71
CA VAL A 253 13.58 -32.56 -0.04
C VAL A 253 13.14 -33.13 -1.39
N ASP A 254 11.94 -33.70 -1.48
CA ASP A 254 11.39 -34.25 -2.73
C ASP A 254 11.02 -33.12 -3.70
N LEU A 255 10.37 -32.06 -3.21
CA LEU A 255 10.03 -30.89 -4.01
C LEU A 255 11.28 -30.24 -4.62
N ILE A 256 12.34 -30.09 -3.84
CA ILE A 256 13.62 -29.57 -4.34
C ILE A 256 14.20 -30.52 -5.40
N LYS A 257 14.19 -31.84 -5.15
CA LYS A 257 14.71 -32.85 -6.08
C LYS A 257 14.01 -32.83 -7.44
N PHE A 258 12.67 -32.79 -7.44
CA PHE A 258 11.87 -32.97 -8.65
C PHE A 258 11.40 -31.66 -9.29
N GLY A 259 11.38 -30.56 -8.55
CA GLY A 259 11.03 -29.23 -9.07
C GLY A 259 12.25 -28.36 -9.34
N TRP A 260 13.06 -28.14 -8.30
CA TRP A 260 14.14 -27.15 -8.38
C TRP A 260 15.34 -27.66 -9.17
N LEU A 261 15.80 -28.90 -8.96
CA LEU A 261 16.96 -29.41 -9.69
C LEU A 261 16.75 -29.42 -11.21
N PRO A 262 15.59 -29.86 -11.77
CA PRO A 262 15.35 -29.74 -13.20
C PRO A 262 15.42 -28.30 -13.72
N LEU A 263 14.94 -27.33 -12.95
CA LEU A 263 15.08 -25.91 -13.29
C LEU A 263 16.55 -25.47 -13.25
N MET A 264 17.29 -25.83 -12.20
CA MET A 264 18.73 -25.53 -12.08
C MET A 264 19.52 -26.10 -13.26
N ARG A 265 19.24 -27.34 -13.69
CA ARG A 265 19.90 -27.97 -14.85
C ARG A 265 19.77 -27.18 -16.15
N ARG A 266 18.71 -26.37 -16.31
CA ARG A 266 18.57 -25.48 -17.47
C ARG A 266 19.57 -24.33 -17.46
N PHE A 267 19.91 -23.82 -16.28
CA PHE A 267 20.88 -22.74 -16.11
C PHE A 267 22.33 -23.25 -16.05
N TYR A 268 22.59 -24.45 -15.54
CA TYR A 268 23.96 -24.97 -15.48
C TYR A 268 24.50 -25.21 -16.89
N ALA A 269 25.73 -24.76 -17.19
CA ALA A 269 26.40 -25.09 -18.45
C ALA A 269 26.66 -26.60 -18.59
N ASP A 270 27.14 -27.20 -17.50
CA ASP A 270 27.27 -28.62 -17.28
C ASP A 270 26.70 -28.94 -15.90
N ALA A 271 25.72 -29.84 -15.85
CA ALA A 271 25.00 -30.22 -14.64
C ALA A 271 25.31 -31.65 -14.19
N GLU A 272 26.32 -32.29 -14.78
CA GLU A 272 26.75 -33.62 -14.36
C GLU A 272 27.17 -33.61 -12.88
N GLY A 273 26.57 -34.49 -12.08
CA GLY A 273 26.77 -34.52 -10.63
C GLY A 273 25.82 -33.67 -9.78
N LEU A 274 24.93 -32.87 -10.39
CA LEU A 274 23.88 -32.17 -9.64
C LEU A 274 22.76 -33.15 -9.26
N ASP A 275 22.74 -33.55 -7.99
CA ASP A 275 21.81 -34.56 -7.47
C ASP A 275 21.45 -34.32 -5.99
N LEU A 276 20.31 -34.87 -5.60
CA LEU A 276 19.83 -34.91 -4.22
C LEU A 276 19.40 -36.33 -3.88
N LYS A 277 20.18 -37.02 -3.04
CA LYS A 277 19.93 -38.41 -2.64
C LYS A 277 19.32 -38.45 -1.25
N ILE A 278 18.09 -38.92 -1.16
CA ILE A 278 17.41 -39.16 0.12
C ILE A 278 17.85 -40.55 0.61
N VAL A 279 18.71 -40.58 1.63
CA VAL A 279 19.25 -41.83 2.20
C VAL A 279 18.26 -42.38 3.23
N ASN A 280 17.89 -41.53 4.20
CA ASN A 280 16.90 -41.83 5.24
C ASN A 280 15.81 -40.75 5.21
N ARG A 281 14.55 -41.15 5.40
CA ARG A 281 13.44 -40.21 5.62
C ARG A 281 13.25 -39.96 7.12
N GLY A 282 12.89 -38.74 7.50
CA GLY A 282 12.69 -38.38 8.90
C GLY A 282 11.57 -37.37 9.08
N PHE A 283 10.58 -37.71 9.88
CA PHE A 283 9.41 -36.86 10.13
C PHE A 283 9.49 -36.20 11.52
N MET A 284 8.74 -35.12 11.71
CA MET A 284 8.54 -34.55 13.05
C MET A 284 7.81 -35.55 13.96
N PRO A 285 8.02 -35.49 15.29
CA PRO A 285 8.89 -34.54 16.01
C PRO A 285 10.38 -34.95 16.08
N ASN A 286 10.72 -36.24 15.94
CA ASN A 286 12.06 -36.71 16.27
C ASN A 286 13.08 -36.68 15.12
N GLY A 287 12.63 -36.50 13.87
CA GLY A 287 13.50 -36.43 12.69
C GLY A 287 14.18 -37.76 12.35
N GLY A 288 15.50 -37.72 12.14
CA GLY A 288 16.31 -38.89 11.74
C GLY A 288 16.44 -39.10 10.23
N GLY A 289 16.12 -38.06 9.45
CA GLY A 289 16.34 -38.03 8.01
C GLY A 289 17.80 -37.74 7.69
N LYS A 290 18.27 -38.26 6.56
CA LYS A 290 19.62 -38.09 6.05
C LYS A 290 19.57 -37.91 4.54
N VAL A 291 20.09 -36.79 4.05
CA VAL A 291 20.08 -36.45 2.63
C VAL A 291 21.47 -36.03 2.19
N VAL A 292 21.88 -36.45 0.99
CA VAL A 292 23.15 -36.06 0.38
C VAL A 292 22.86 -35.15 -0.80
N PHE A 293 23.28 -33.89 -0.70
CA PHE A 293 23.22 -32.92 -1.78
C PHE A 293 24.58 -32.78 -2.45
N SER A 294 24.61 -32.97 -3.76
CA SER A 294 25.81 -32.83 -4.58
C SER A 294 25.57 -31.79 -5.66
N SER A 295 26.52 -30.86 -5.83
CA SER A 295 26.54 -29.91 -6.95
C SER A 295 27.95 -29.77 -7.52
N PRO A 296 28.12 -29.84 -8.85
CA PRO A 296 29.40 -29.57 -9.49
C PRO A 296 29.73 -28.07 -9.41
N VAL A 297 30.98 -27.74 -9.72
CA VAL A 297 31.41 -26.34 -9.92
C VAL A 297 30.78 -25.82 -11.20
N CYS A 298 29.91 -24.82 -11.07
CA CYS A 298 29.31 -24.18 -12.23
C CYS A 298 30.25 -23.08 -12.74
N ARG A 299 30.82 -23.25 -13.94
CA ARG A 299 31.72 -22.23 -14.54
C ARG A 299 30.99 -20.92 -14.83
N TYR A 300 29.74 -21.03 -15.29
CA TYR A 300 28.84 -19.92 -15.56
C TYR A 300 27.40 -20.43 -15.70
N LEU A 301 26.44 -19.56 -15.39
CA LEU A 301 25.02 -19.81 -15.63
C LEU A 301 24.65 -19.38 -17.06
N ARG A 302 23.99 -20.29 -17.79
CA ARG A 302 23.42 -20.08 -19.11
C ARG A 302 22.10 -19.29 -19.00
N PRO A 303 21.91 -18.25 -19.81
CA PRO A 303 20.63 -17.56 -19.92
C PRO A 303 19.55 -18.51 -20.45
N ILE A 304 18.30 -18.32 -20.02
CA ILE A 304 17.16 -19.12 -20.51
C ILE A 304 16.10 -18.21 -21.15
N GLN A 305 15.43 -18.73 -22.18
CA GLN A 305 14.28 -18.10 -22.82
C GLN A 305 13.13 -19.10 -22.84
N LEU A 306 12.24 -19.03 -21.83
CA LEU A 306 11.10 -19.92 -21.68
C LEU A 306 9.82 -19.10 -21.61
N GLU A 307 9.15 -18.99 -22.74
CA GLU A 307 7.93 -18.19 -22.87
C GLU A 307 6.64 -19.02 -22.91
N THR A 308 6.76 -20.32 -23.19
CA THR A 308 5.61 -21.25 -23.24
C THR A 308 5.85 -22.41 -22.27
N SER A 309 4.81 -22.78 -21.52
CA SER A 309 4.88 -23.88 -20.55
C SER A 309 4.69 -25.27 -21.20
N GLY A 310 4.09 -25.32 -22.38
CA GLY A 310 3.67 -26.56 -23.02
C GLY A 310 2.43 -27.18 -22.36
N GLN A 311 2.04 -28.35 -22.86
CA GLN A 311 0.97 -29.17 -22.28
C GLN A 311 1.55 -30.22 -21.34
N VAL A 312 0.80 -30.64 -20.32
CA VAL A 312 1.22 -31.72 -19.42
C VAL A 312 1.26 -33.04 -20.20
N ARG A 313 2.45 -33.64 -20.32
CA ARG A 313 2.71 -34.89 -21.06
C ARG A 313 2.48 -36.12 -20.20
N LYS A 314 2.98 -36.11 -18.96
CA LYS A 314 2.96 -37.25 -18.05
C LYS A 314 2.99 -36.80 -16.59
N VAL A 315 2.47 -37.62 -15.68
CA VAL A 315 2.53 -37.40 -14.24
C VAL A 315 3.25 -38.56 -13.57
N ARG A 316 4.19 -38.24 -12.68
CA ARG A 316 4.89 -39.20 -11.82
C ARG A 316 4.59 -38.87 -10.38
N GLY A 317 4.25 -39.89 -9.59
CA GLY A 317 3.99 -39.74 -8.16
C GLY A 317 4.97 -40.57 -7.33
N ILE A 318 5.24 -40.12 -6.11
CA ILE A 318 6.01 -40.86 -5.12
C ILE A 318 5.19 -40.86 -3.85
N ALA A 319 4.75 -42.03 -3.40
CA ALA A 319 4.14 -42.17 -2.09
C ALA A 319 5.10 -42.86 -1.14
N TYR A 320 5.39 -42.19 -0.03
CA TYR A 320 6.34 -42.66 0.95
C TYR A 320 5.65 -42.98 2.27
N SER A 321 6.21 -43.94 3.00
CA SER A 321 5.76 -44.31 4.35
C SER A 321 6.93 -44.75 5.20
N CYS A 322 6.97 -44.29 6.46
CA CYS A 322 7.99 -44.61 7.44
C CYS A 322 7.34 -44.94 8.78
N ARG A 323 7.76 -46.06 9.40
CA ARG A 323 7.21 -46.58 10.67
C ARG A 323 5.68 -46.73 10.73
N VAL A 324 5.03 -46.77 9.57
CA VAL A 324 3.60 -47.06 9.40
C VAL A 324 3.41 -48.12 8.32
N SER A 325 2.24 -48.74 8.26
CA SER A 325 1.93 -49.73 7.22
C SER A 325 2.03 -49.12 5.82
N PRO A 326 2.65 -49.80 4.83
CA PRO A 326 2.68 -49.35 3.44
C PRO A 326 1.28 -49.18 2.84
N THR A 327 0.25 -49.80 3.45
CA THR A 327 -1.15 -49.58 3.09
C THR A 327 -1.56 -48.11 3.17
N MET A 328 -0.96 -47.31 4.06
CA MET A 328 -1.27 -45.87 4.17
C MET A 328 -0.82 -45.12 2.91
N ALA A 329 0.41 -45.37 2.43
CA ALA A 329 0.91 -44.81 1.19
C ALA A 329 0.08 -45.29 -0.02
N ASN A 330 -0.29 -46.59 -0.06
CA ASN A 330 -1.11 -47.15 -1.13
C ASN A 330 -2.50 -46.51 -1.23
N ARG A 331 -3.14 -46.20 -0.09
CA ARG A 331 -4.43 -45.51 -0.05
C ARG A 331 -4.33 -44.08 -0.60
N CYS A 332 -3.27 -43.35 -0.24
CA CYS A 332 -3.00 -42.02 -0.82
C CYS A 332 -2.77 -42.10 -2.34
N MET A 333 -1.99 -43.09 -2.80
CA MET A 333 -1.74 -43.30 -4.24
C MET A 333 -3.04 -43.59 -5.00
N ALA A 334 -3.93 -44.39 -4.43
CA ALA A 334 -5.19 -44.76 -5.07
C ALA A 334 -6.07 -43.53 -5.34
N THR A 335 -6.19 -42.61 -4.37
CA THR A 335 -6.98 -41.38 -4.55
C THR A 335 -6.32 -40.42 -5.53
N CYS A 336 -5.00 -40.18 -5.43
CA CYS A 336 -4.28 -39.36 -6.41
C CYS A 336 -4.44 -39.90 -7.84
N LYS A 337 -4.23 -41.21 -8.01
CA LYS A 337 -4.32 -41.87 -9.31
C LYS A 337 -5.74 -41.79 -9.88
N ALA A 338 -6.77 -41.95 -9.04
CA ALA A 338 -8.16 -41.81 -9.46
C ALA A 338 -8.46 -40.40 -9.98
N SER A 339 -8.01 -39.35 -9.28
CA SER A 339 -8.23 -37.95 -9.68
C SER A 339 -7.47 -37.56 -10.95
N VAL A 340 -6.18 -37.89 -11.05
CA VAL A 340 -5.35 -37.49 -12.20
C VAL A 340 -5.69 -38.27 -13.47
N LYS A 341 -6.05 -39.56 -13.34
CA LYS A 341 -6.34 -40.43 -14.50
C LYS A 341 -7.59 -40.01 -15.29
N GLN A 342 -8.45 -39.18 -14.70
CA GLN A 342 -9.59 -38.57 -15.41
C GLN A 342 -9.16 -37.63 -16.54
N TYR A 343 -7.96 -37.04 -16.43
CA TYR A 343 -7.46 -36.03 -17.38
C TYR A 343 -6.25 -36.50 -18.18
N LEU A 344 -5.46 -37.46 -17.66
CA LEU A 344 -4.24 -37.94 -18.30
C LEU A 344 -4.05 -39.45 -18.10
N SER A 345 -3.66 -40.16 -19.16
CA SER A 345 -3.45 -41.62 -19.12
C SER A 345 -2.07 -42.03 -18.60
N ASP A 346 -1.01 -41.29 -18.92
CA ASP A 346 0.38 -41.56 -18.50
C ASP A 346 0.64 -41.07 -17.07
N VAL A 347 0.12 -41.83 -16.10
CA VAL A 347 0.26 -41.59 -14.66
C VAL A 347 0.88 -42.82 -13.99
N TYR A 348 2.06 -42.65 -13.41
CA TYR A 348 2.80 -43.73 -12.75
C TYR A 348 3.24 -43.32 -11.34
N PHE A 349 3.17 -44.24 -10.38
CA PHE A 349 3.54 -44.00 -8.98
C PHE A 349 4.64 -44.95 -8.52
N TYR A 350 5.61 -44.42 -7.78
CA TYR A 350 6.61 -45.18 -7.03
C TYR A 350 6.20 -45.25 -5.57
N SER A 351 6.31 -46.44 -4.97
CA SER A 351 6.14 -46.64 -3.53
C SER A 351 7.51 -46.60 -2.85
N ASP A 352 7.71 -45.66 -1.95
CA ASP A 352 8.95 -45.47 -1.19
C ASP A 352 8.72 -45.78 0.30
N HIS A 353 8.60 -47.07 0.61
CA HIS A 353 8.43 -47.54 1.99
C HIS A 353 9.79 -47.80 2.64
N ARG A 354 10.04 -47.18 3.80
CA ARG A 354 11.30 -47.32 4.55
C ARG A 354 11.07 -47.99 5.90
N LYS A 355 12.03 -48.84 6.32
CA LYS A 355 12.05 -49.55 7.61
C LYS A 355 13.38 -49.35 8.33
N GLY A 356 13.39 -49.59 9.65
CA GLY A 356 14.60 -49.49 10.48
C GLY A 356 15.15 -48.06 10.51
N GLU A 357 16.48 -47.93 10.43
CA GLU A 357 17.18 -46.65 10.46
C GLU A 357 16.81 -45.74 9.27
N ALA A 358 16.52 -46.32 8.10
CA ALA A 358 16.12 -45.58 6.90
C ALA A 358 14.75 -44.88 7.03
N ALA A 359 13.94 -45.27 8.04
CA ALA A 359 12.63 -44.71 8.33
C ALA A 359 12.65 -43.59 9.37
N GLY A 360 13.85 -43.13 9.78
CA GLY A 360 13.99 -42.09 10.79
C GLY A 360 13.43 -42.51 12.15
N GLN A 361 13.04 -41.54 12.96
CA GLN A 361 12.64 -41.75 14.35
C GLN A 361 11.14 -41.52 14.65
N SER A 362 10.37 -41.01 13.67
CA SER A 362 8.94 -40.75 13.82
C SER A 362 8.14 -41.35 12.65
N PRO A 363 6.91 -41.84 12.91
CA PRO A 363 6.04 -42.32 11.85
C PRO A 363 5.51 -41.18 10.99
N GLY A 364 5.30 -41.47 9.71
CA GLY A 364 4.74 -40.52 8.75
C GLY A 364 4.53 -41.14 7.38
N PHE A 365 3.60 -40.58 6.62
CA PHE A 365 3.36 -40.94 5.23
C PHE A 365 2.95 -39.70 4.43
N GLY A 366 3.07 -39.78 3.10
CA GLY A 366 2.71 -38.67 2.22
C GLY A 366 2.85 -39.05 0.77
N VAL A 367 2.50 -38.11 -0.10
CA VAL A 367 2.59 -38.29 -1.55
C VAL A 367 3.02 -36.99 -2.22
N LEU A 368 3.95 -37.12 -3.16
CA LEU A 368 4.38 -36.09 -4.08
C LEU A 368 3.84 -36.41 -5.47
N LEU A 369 3.34 -35.42 -6.20
CA LEU A 369 3.06 -35.51 -7.62
C LEU A 369 3.96 -34.54 -8.38
N SER A 370 4.45 -34.99 -9.53
CA SER A 370 5.26 -34.22 -10.47
C SER A 370 4.65 -34.35 -11.86
N ALA A 371 4.18 -33.24 -12.41
CA ALA A 371 3.68 -33.16 -13.78
C ALA A 371 4.76 -32.60 -14.69
N GLU A 372 5.16 -33.36 -15.71
CA GLU A 372 6.13 -32.94 -16.72
C GLU A 372 5.41 -32.48 -17.98
N THR A 373 5.75 -31.30 -18.50
CA THR A 373 5.19 -30.77 -19.74
C THR A 373 6.02 -31.13 -20.97
N THR A 374 5.46 -30.88 -22.16
CA THR A 374 6.16 -31.04 -23.46
C THR A 374 7.43 -30.19 -23.56
N GLU A 375 7.44 -29.02 -22.91
CA GLU A 375 8.60 -28.11 -22.86
C GLU A 375 9.57 -28.46 -21.71
N GLY A 376 9.34 -29.58 -21.02
CA GLY A 376 10.14 -30.05 -19.88
C GLY A 376 9.95 -29.25 -18.60
N VAL A 377 8.87 -28.48 -18.47
CA VAL A 377 8.53 -27.76 -17.23
C VAL A 377 7.95 -28.76 -16.23
N PHE A 378 8.26 -28.59 -14.96
CA PHE A 378 7.78 -29.46 -13.88
C PHE A 378 6.90 -28.67 -12.92
N TYR A 379 5.67 -29.14 -12.71
CA TYR A 379 4.79 -28.66 -11.63
C TYR A 379 4.75 -29.69 -10.53
N ILE A 380 4.90 -29.24 -9.29
CA ILE A 380 5.07 -30.13 -8.14
C ILE A 380 4.01 -29.82 -7.08
N SER A 381 3.46 -30.87 -6.50
CA SER A 381 2.56 -30.76 -5.35
C SER A 381 2.86 -31.87 -4.37
N GLU A 382 2.70 -31.60 -3.07
CA GLU A 382 2.92 -32.57 -2.02
C GLU A 382 1.92 -32.37 -0.89
N ALA A 383 1.51 -33.46 -0.26
CA ALA A 383 0.89 -33.44 1.06
C ALA A 383 1.42 -34.61 1.90
N MET A 384 1.43 -34.41 3.22
CA MET A 384 1.93 -35.40 4.19
C MET A 384 1.00 -35.50 5.40
N SER A 385 1.16 -36.57 6.16
CA SER A 385 0.45 -36.78 7.41
C SER A 385 0.88 -35.79 8.50
N ASN A 386 -0.06 -35.45 9.38
CA ASN A 386 0.23 -34.64 10.57
C ASN A 386 1.26 -35.33 11.49
N PRO A 387 2.09 -34.57 12.22
CA PRO A 387 2.98 -35.11 13.26
C PRO A 387 2.22 -35.87 14.36
N VAL A 388 2.88 -36.84 15.02
CA VAL A 388 2.29 -37.75 16.02
C VAL A 388 1.56 -37.05 17.16
N ASP A 389 2.00 -35.84 17.52
CA ASP A 389 1.46 -35.06 18.64
C ASP A 389 0.85 -33.73 18.19
N SER A 390 0.42 -33.65 16.92
CA SER A 390 -0.27 -32.47 16.40
C SER A 390 -1.70 -32.37 16.92
N GLU A 391 -2.13 -31.14 17.24
CA GLU A 391 -3.52 -30.82 17.62
C GLU A 391 -4.55 -31.22 16.54
N LEU A 392 -4.12 -31.40 15.29
CA LEU A 392 -4.96 -31.78 14.15
C LEU A 392 -5.33 -33.28 14.14
N GLY A 393 -4.73 -34.10 15.00
CA GLY A 393 -4.95 -35.54 15.04
C GLY A 393 -4.41 -36.31 13.82
N PRO A 394 -4.70 -37.63 13.72
CA PRO A 394 -4.18 -38.47 12.65
C PRO A 394 -4.80 -38.12 11.29
N ALA A 395 -3.96 -37.92 10.28
CA ALA A 395 -4.41 -37.61 8.92
C ALA A 395 -5.06 -38.82 8.22
N VAL A 396 -6.13 -38.58 7.47
CA VAL A 396 -6.78 -39.61 6.64
C VAL A 396 -6.03 -39.74 5.31
N PRO A 397 -5.56 -40.94 4.92
CA PRO A 397 -4.80 -41.14 3.68
C PRO A 397 -5.50 -40.65 2.40
N GLU A 398 -6.81 -40.88 2.30
CA GLU A 398 -7.61 -40.46 1.15
C GLU A 398 -7.64 -38.92 1.00
N GLN A 399 -7.69 -38.20 2.12
CA GLN A 399 -7.68 -36.74 2.16
C GLN A 399 -6.31 -36.20 1.73
N VAL A 400 -5.21 -36.75 2.25
CA VAL A 400 -3.84 -36.39 1.85
C VAL A 400 -3.65 -36.55 0.34
N GLY A 401 -4.12 -37.66 -0.23
CA GLY A 401 -4.04 -37.87 -1.68
C GLY A 401 -4.95 -36.94 -2.48
N SER A 402 -6.17 -36.67 -2.00
CA SER A 402 -7.09 -35.74 -2.67
C SER A 402 -6.55 -34.30 -2.68
N GLU A 403 -6.02 -33.84 -1.55
CA GLU A 403 -5.39 -32.53 -1.39
C GLU A 403 -4.18 -32.37 -2.32
N THR A 404 -3.33 -33.40 -2.41
CA THR A 404 -2.17 -33.37 -3.32
C THR A 404 -2.61 -33.23 -4.78
N ALA A 405 -3.61 -33.99 -5.21
CA ALA A 405 -4.11 -33.90 -6.59
C ALA A 405 -4.72 -32.52 -6.90
N LEU A 406 -5.51 -31.95 -5.98
CA LEU A 406 -6.08 -30.61 -6.13
C LEU A 406 -5.00 -29.52 -6.16
N SER A 407 -3.97 -29.65 -5.31
CA SER A 407 -2.81 -28.75 -5.29
C SER A 407 -2.05 -28.78 -6.62
N LEU A 408 -1.84 -29.98 -7.20
CA LEU A 408 -1.24 -30.12 -8.54
C LEU A 408 -2.07 -29.40 -9.60
N PHE A 409 -3.40 -29.60 -9.60
CA PHE A 409 -4.29 -28.93 -10.55
C PHE A 409 -4.25 -27.41 -10.40
N SER A 410 -4.13 -26.91 -9.16
CA SER A 410 -3.97 -25.48 -8.88
C SER A 410 -2.68 -24.92 -9.47
N GLU A 411 -1.54 -25.61 -9.31
CA GLU A 411 -0.27 -25.19 -9.93
C GLU A 411 -0.31 -25.26 -11.46
N ILE A 412 -0.89 -26.30 -12.04
CA ILE A 412 -1.08 -26.41 -13.50
C ILE A 412 -1.99 -25.28 -14.02
N TYR A 413 -3.05 -24.94 -13.27
CA TYR A 413 -3.97 -23.86 -13.60
C TYR A 413 -3.30 -22.48 -13.57
N ARG A 414 -2.48 -22.21 -12.54
CA ARG A 414 -1.61 -21.01 -12.48
C ARG A 414 -0.69 -20.94 -13.71
N GLY A 415 -0.12 -22.08 -14.08
CA GLY A 415 0.74 -22.24 -15.24
C GLY A 415 2.05 -21.45 -15.13
N GLY A 416 2.68 -21.21 -16.28
CA GLY A 416 4.02 -20.62 -16.34
C GLY A 416 5.11 -21.68 -16.51
N CYS A 417 6.34 -21.25 -16.77
CA CYS A 417 7.48 -22.09 -17.09
C CYS A 417 8.27 -22.55 -15.86
N CYS A 418 7.84 -22.15 -14.66
CA CYS A 418 8.30 -22.72 -13.40
C CYS A 418 7.16 -22.73 -12.37
N ASP A 419 7.26 -23.66 -11.42
CA ASP A 419 6.38 -23.76 -10.26
C ASP A 419 6.46 -22.52 -9.35
N THR A 420 5.39 -22.26 -8.59
CA THR A 420 5.32 -21.12 -7.65
C THR A 420 6.49 -21.13 -6.66
N THR A 421 6.89 -22.31 -6.16
CA THR A 421 8.01 -22.43 -5.20
C THR A 421 9.38 -22.17 -5.80
N ALA A 422 9.53 -22.31 -7.12
CA ALA A 422 10.79 -22.16 -7.83
C ALA A 422 11.00 -20.76 -8.41
N GLN A 423 10.03 -19.84 -8.27
CA GLN A 423 10.08 -18.49 -8.81
C GLN A 423 11.35 -17.75 -8.37
N CYS A 424 11.65 -17.70 -7.07
CA CYS A 424 12.83 -17.00 -6.55
C CYS A 424 14.15 -17.58 -7.08
N LEU A 425 14.24 -18.91 -7.20
CA LEU A 425 15.40 -19.60 -7.78
C LEU A 425 15.61 -19.18 -9.24
N ALA A 426 14.52 -19.17 -10.02
CA ALA A 426 14.55 -18.75 -11.42
C ALA A 426 15.01 -17.30 -11.56
N VAL A 427 14.39 -16.38 -10.81
CA VAL A 427 14.71 -14.95 -10.84
C VAL A 427 16.16 -14.70 -10.40
N LEU A 428 16.64 -15.37 -9.35
CA LEU A 428 18.02 -15.24 -8.89
C LEU A 428 19.01 -15.60 -9.99
N PHE A 429 18.80 -16.75 -10.63
CA PHE A 429 19.71 -17.22 -11.67
C PHE A 429 19.62 -16.34 -12.92
N MET A 430 18.42 -15.88 -13.31
CA MET A 430 18.24 -14.90 -14.38
C MET A 430 19.01 -13.59 -14.11
N ALA A 431 19.08 -13.14 -12.84
CA ALA A 431 19.80 -11.93 -12.45
C ALA A 431 21.33 -12.10 -12.46
N LEU A 432 21.83 -13.32 -12.26
CA LEU A 432 23.25 -13.64 -12.15
C LEU A 432 23.81 -14.40 -13.37
N CYS A 433 23.02 -14.55 -14.43
CA CYS A 433 23.47 -15.05 -15.73
C CYS A 433 24.47 -14.09 -16.39
N GLN A 434 25.15 -14.59 -17.43
CA GLN A 434 26.03 -13.78 -18.27
C GLN A 434 25.24 -12.75 -19.10
N LYS A 435 25.94 -11.99 -19.98
CA LYS A 435 25.48 -10.78 -20.67
C LYS A 435 24.15 -10.88 -21.43
N ASP A 436 23.68 -12.08 -21.74
CA ASP A 436 22.45 -12.30 -22.50
C ASP A 436 21.19 -12.21 -21.63
N VAL A 437 20.15 -11.61 -22.19
CA VAL A 437 18.88 -11.38 -21.49
C VAL A 437 18.09 -12.69 -21.36
N SER A 438 17.83 -13.10 -20.11
CA SER A 438 16.90 -14.18 -19.82
C SER A 438 15.45 -13.69 -19.82
N LYS A 439 14.55 -14.50 -20.38
CA LYS A 439 13.10 -14.27 -20.43
C LYS A 439 12.37 -15.48 -19.88
N LEU A 440 11.43 -15.26 -18.95
CA LEU A 440 10.68 -16.33 -18.32
C LEU A 440 9.22 -15.91 -18.14
N VAL A 441 8.28 -16.71 -18.63
CA VAL A 441 6.87 -16.55 -18.30
C VAL A 441 6.58 -17.38 -17.06
N ILE A 442 6.09 -16.75 -16.00
CA ILE A 442 5.67 -17.42 -14.77
C ILE A 442 4.16 -17.27 -14.57
N GLY A 443 3.58 -18.07 -13.67
CA GLY A 443 2.23 -17.83 -13.16
C GLY A 443 2.15 -16.51 -12.37
N PRO A 444 1.08 -16.28 -11.59
CA PRO A 444 1.00 -15.12 -10.72
C PRO A 444 2.22 -14.98 -9.82
N LEU A 445 2.72 -13.75 -9.66
CA LEU A 445 3.87 -13.48 -8.80
C LEU A 445 3.52 -13.77 -7.34
N SER A 446 4.25 -14.69 -6.71
CA SER A 446 4.10 -14.93 -5.27
C SER A 446 4.58 -13.71 -4.47
N GLU A 447 3.98 -13.46 -3.31
CA GLU A 447 4.43 -12.37 -2.41
C GLU A 447 5.91 -12.50 -2.07
N TYR A 448 6.35 -13.73 -1.78
CA TYR A 448 7.76 -14.03 -1.50
C TYR A 448 8.67 -13.63 -2.67
N CYS A 449 8.28 -13.92 -3.92
CA CYS A 449 9.03 -13.49 -5.11
C CYS A 449 8.98 -11.97 -5.34
N ALA A 450 7.86 -11.32 -5.04
CA ALA A 450 7.77 -9.85 -5.13
C ALA A 450 8.75 -9.16 -4.18
N TYR A 451 8.86 -9.62 -2.93
CA TYR A 451 9.89 -9.14 -2.00
C TYR A 451 11.29 -9.54 -2.46
N PHE A 452 11.48 -10.73 -3.04
CA PHE A 452 12.76 -11.16 -3.59
C PHE A 452 13.28 -10.22 -4.68
N LEU A 453 12.42 -9.80 -5.61
CA LEU A 453 12.74 -8.82 -6.65
C LEU A 453 13.18 -7.47 -6.08
N ARG A 454 12.54 -6.99 -5.00
CA ARG A 454 12.94 -5.76 -4.31
C ARG A 454 14.33 -5.90 -3.69
N HIS A 455 14.61 -7.01 -3.00
CA HIS A 455 15.93 -7.25 -2.43
C HIS A 455 17.00 -7.43 -3.53
N LEU A 456 16.70 -8.08 -4.66
CA LEU A 456 17.63 -8.14 -5.79
C LEU A 456 18.02 -6.75 -6.28
N LYS A 457 17.07 -5.82 -6.32
CA LYS A 457 17.36 -4.41 -6.62
C LYS A 457 18.26 -3.79 -5.55
N ASP A 458 17.96 -3.92 -4.27
CA ASP A 458 18.76 -3.30 -3.19
C ASP A 458 20.20 -3.86 -3.12
N PHE A 459 20.38 -5.17 -3.32
CA PHE A 459 21.68 -5.83 -3.24
C PHE A 459 22.50 -5.76 -4.53
N LEU A 460 21.89 -6.02 -5.68
CA LEU A 460 22.59 -6.14 -6.97
C LEU A 460 22.34 -4.95 -7.91
N GLY A 461 21.33 -4.12 -7.64
CA GLY A 461 20.87 -3.05 -8.55
C GLY A 461 20.12 -3.56 -9.77
N VAL A 462 19.76 -4.85 -9.80
CA VAL A 462 19.12 -5.50 -10.95
C VAL A 462 17.62 -5.28 -10.92
N VAL A 463 17.04 -4.94 -12.07
CA VAL A 463 15.60 -4.71 -12.25
C VAL A 463 15.04 -5.67 -13.30
N PHE A 464 13.82 -6.11 -13.06
CA PHE A 464 13.06 -6.94 -13.99
C PHE A 464 11.93 -6.12 -14.61
N LYS A 465 11.77 -6.24 -15.92
CA LYS A 465 10.56 -5.80 -16.61
C LYS A 465 9.50 -6.89 -16.43
N ILE A 466 8.31 -6.48 -15.98
CA ILE A 466 7.19 -7.34 -15.63
C ILE A 466 6.06 -7.01 -16.59
N ASP A 467 5.86 -7.84 -17.61
CA ASP A 467 4.75 -7.67 -18.57
C ASP A 467 3.60 -8.63 -18.20
N GLU A 468 2.42 -8.09 -17.87
CA GLU A 468 1.22 -8.90 -17.65
C GLU A 468 0.66 -9.42 -18.99
N LEU A 469 0.60 -10.74 -19.12
CA LEU A 469 0.04 -11.40 -20.30
C LEU A 469 -1.47 -11.49 -20.15
N LYS A 470 -2.20 -10.60 -20.83
CA LYS A 470 -3.65 -10.72 -20.96
C LYS A 470 -3.99 -12.03 -21.69
N PRO A 471 -4.97 -12.81 -21.22
CA PRO A 471 -5.44 -13.97 -21.95
C PRO A 471 -5.95 -13.51 -23.31
N SER A 472 -5.26 -13.91 -24.38
CA SER A 472 -5.73 -13.66 -25.74
C SER A 472 -6.97 -14.53 -25.96
N LEU A 473 -8.16 -13.94 -25.89
CA LEU A 473 -9.36 -14.55 -26.44
C LEU A 473 -9.14 -14.64 -27.95
N LYS A 474 -8.63 -15.77 -28.44
CA LYS A 474 -8.69 -16.06 -29.87
C LYS A 474 -10.17 -16.18 -30.20
N SER A 475 -10.68 -15.22 -30.96
CA SER A 475 -11.89 -15.33 -31.75
C SER A 475 -11.71 -16.50 -32.71
N SER A 476 -12.01 -17.72 -32.27
CA SER A 476 -12.23 -18.82 -33.20
C SER A 476 -13.59 -18.60 -33.83
N ASP A 477 -13.55 -18.03 -35.02
CA ASP A 477 -14.59 -18.12 -36.03
C ASP A 477 -15.06 -19.58 -36.19
N GLY A 478 -16.38 -19.75 -36.34
CA GLY A 478 -16.98 -20.91 -37.00
C GLY A 478 -17.22 -22.16 -36.13
N GLY A 479 -18.48 -22.37 -35.73
CA GLY A 479 -18.97 -23.69 -35.33
C GLY A 479 -19.99 -23.64 -34.20
N GLY A 480 -21.27 -23.49 -34.56
CA GLY A 480 -22.40 -23.52 -33.64
C GLY A 480 -22.51 -24.84 -32.87
N GLY A 481 -22.66 -24.72 -31.56
CA GLY A 481 -23.11 -25.77 -30.65
C GLY A 481 -23.73 -25.11 -29.43
N PRO A 482 -25.02 -25.34 -29.12
CA PRO A 482 -25.67 -24.72 -27.98
C PRO A 482 -25.27 -25.51 -26.73
N ASN A 483 -24.21 -25.06 -26.06
CA ASN A 483 -23.89 -25.25 -24.63
C ASN A 483 -22.41 -24.91 -24.34
N LYS A 484 -21.97 -23.73 -24.80
CA LYS A 484 -20.81 -23.08 -24.21
C LYS A 484 -21.24 -21.70 -23.75
N GLU A 485 -21.90 -21.68 -22.61
CA GLU A 485 -21.71 -20.58 -21.67
C GLU A 485 -20.22 -20.57 -21.33
N SER A 486 -19.43 -19.91 -22.18
CA SER A 486 -18.07 -19.53 -21.88
C SER A 486 -18.18 -18.49 -20.77
N GLY A 487 -18.29 -18.98 -19.53
CA GLY A 487 -17.79 -18.25 -18.39
C GLY A 487 -16.42 -17.73 -18.80
N SER A 488 -16.28 -16.41 -18.85
CA SER A 488 -15.01 -15.72 -18.96
C SER A 488 -14.23 -16.04 -17.69
N ASN A 489 -13.78 -17.29 -17.58
CA ASN A 489 -12.96 -17.75 -16.48
C ASN A 489 -11.66 -16.97 -16.59
N CYS A 490 -11.52 -16.04 -15.65
CA CYS A 490 -10.31 -15.31 -15.35
C CYS A 490 -9.13 -16.29 -15.29
N LEU A 491 -8.47 -16.50 -16.43
CA LEU A 491 -7.17 -17.14 -16.46
C LEU A 491 -6.27 -16.31 -15.54
N PRO A 492 -5.53 -16.93 -14.61
CA PRO A 492 -4.67 -16.21 -13.70
C PRO A 492 -3.67 -15.37 -14.51
N GLY A 493 -3.44 -14.12 -14.08
CA GLY A 493 -2.52 -13.21 -14.74
C GLY A 493 -1.12 -13.82 -14.81
N LYS A 494 -0.76 -14.36 -15.98
CA LYS A 494 0.61 -14.81 -16.25
C LYS A 494 1.48 -13.59 -16.43
N VAL A 495 2.73 -13.71 -16.02
CA VAL A 495 3.66 -12.59 -16.03
C VAL A 495 4.90 -12.99 -16.79
N LYS A 496 5.28 -12.19 -17.78
CA LYS A 496 6.56 -12.31 -18.47
C LYS A 496 7.60 -11.46 -17.75
N LEU A 497 8.57 -12.13 -17.16
CA LEU A 497 9.74 -11.51 -16.55
C LEU A 497 10.89 -11.43 -17.55
N THR A 498 11.41 -10.24 -17.74
CA THR A 498 12.65 -10.00 -18.50
C THR A 498 13.68 -9.35 -17.59
N CYS A 499 14.85 -9.97 -17.44
CA CYS A 499 15.95 -9.36 -16.68
C CYS A 499 16.52 -8.20 -17.51
N VAL A 500 16.30 -6.96 -17.07
CA VAL A 500 16.79 -5.76 -17.79
C VAL A 500 18.27 -5.51 -17.47
N GLY A 501 18.76 -6.07 -16.35
CA GLY A 501 20.09 -5.82 -15.82
C GLY A 501 20.06 -4.68 -14.80
N LYS A 502 21.18 -3.96 -14.67
CA LYS A 502 21.23 -2.80 -13.77
C LYS A 502 20.43 -1.64 -14.35
N MET A 503 19.67 -0.99 -13.50
CA MET A 503 18.99 0.25 -13.87
C MET A 503 20.06 1.32 -14.13
N ASP A 504 20.04 1.94 -15.31
CA ASP A 504 20.96 3.03 -15.62
C ASP A 504 20.68 4.22 -14.68
N LYS A 505 21.74 4.75 -14.07
CA LYS A 505 21.65 6.02 -13.35
C LYS A 505 21.49 7.14 -14.38
N ALA A 506 20.39 7.89 -14.31
CA ALA A 506 20.19 9.06 -15.16
C ALA A 506 20.89 10.29 -14.57
N GLN A 507 21.54 11.07 -15.43
CA GLN A 507 21.76 12.48 -15.14
C GLN A 507 20.44 13.22 -15.44
N VAL A 508 19.75 13.66 -14.38
CA VAL A 508 18.45 14.32 -14.50
C VAL A 508 18.64 15.83 -14.29
N HIS A 509 18.06 16.62 -15.19
CA HIS A 509 18.09 18.08 -15.12
C HIS A 509 16.67 18.63 -15.14
N SER A 510 16.37 19.55 -14.21
CA SER A 510 15.12 20.32 -14.19
C SER A 510 15.38 21.68 -14.84
N ILE A 511 14.96 21.85 -16.09
CA ILE A 511 15.12 23.11 -16.85
C ILE A 511 13.81 23.89 -16.83
N PRO A 512 13.81 25.22 -16.57
CA PRO A 512 12.60 26.04 -16.51
C PRO A 512 12.10 26.38 -17.92
N ALA A 513 11.69 25.36 -18.68
CA ALA A 513 11.24 25.46 -20.05
C ALA A 513 9.94 24.69 -20.27
N LYS A 514 9.12 25.16 -21.22
CA LYS A 514 7.93 24.45 -21.70
C LYS A 514 8.29 23.70 -22.98
N ILE A 515 8.18 22.37 -22.96
CA ILE A 515 8.38 21.54 -24.15
C ILE A 515 7.09 21.61 -24.98
N SER A 516 7.22 21.95 -26.26
CA SER A 516 6.10 22.06 -27.22
C SER A 516 6.22 21.05 -28.37
N TYR A 517 7.21 20.16 -28.32
CA TYR A 517 7.52 19.21 -29.38
C TYR A 517 8.09 17.92 -28.77
N ASP A 518 7.53 16.78 -29.14
CA ASP A 518 7.96 15.45 -28.72
C ASP A 518 8.70 14.76 -29.88
N GLY A 519 10.03 14.83 -29.89
CA GLY A 519 10.87 14.22 -30.92
C GLY A 519 12.37 14.28 -30.59
N PRO A 520 13.24 13.71 -31.44
CA PRO A 520 14.68 13.71 -31.20
C PRO A 520 15.24 15.13 -31.16
N ALA A 521 16.06 15.43 -30.15
CA ALA A 521 16.70 16.73 -29.95
C ALA A 521 18.17 16.53 -29.56
N GLN A 522 19.08 17.29 -30.16
CA GLN A 522 20.53 17.23 -29.88
C GLN A 522 20.90 18.00 -28.61
N VAL A 523 20.29 17.66 -27.47
CA VAL A 523 20.46 18.40 -26.21
C VAL A 523 21.92 18.40 -25.75
N GLU A 524 22.60 17.25 -25.82
CA GLU A 524 24.00 17.08 -25.38
C GLU A 524 24.95 18.07 -26.09
N THR A 525 24.81 18.22 -27.41
CA THR A 525 25.66 19.12 -28.20
C THR A 525 25.46 20.60 -27.85
N TYR A 526 24.22 21.03 -27.57
CA TYR A 526 23.90 22.44 -27.35
C TYR A 526 23.87 22.88 -25.89
N PHE A 527 23.60 21.95 -24.97
CA PHE A 527 23.47 22.24 -23.55
C PHE A 527 24.77 21.90 -22.81
N ASP A 528 25.25 20.66 -22.94
CA ASP A 528 26.39 20.18 -22.16
C ASP A 528 27.71 20.87 -22.55
N SER A 529 27.85 21.28 -23.81
CA SER A 529 29.01 22.06 -24.29
C SER A 529 29.15 23.44 -23.65
N THR A 530 28.07 24.00 -23.09
CA THR A 530 28.07 25.33 -22.46
C THR A 530 28.13 25.30 -20.94
N ARG A 531 28.11 24.10 -20.32
CA ARG A 531 28.12 23.96 -18.87
C ARG A 531 29.49 24.29 -18.31
N VAL A 532 29.51 25.15 -17.32
CA VAL A 532 30.69 25.52 -16.53
C VAL A 532 30.37 25.23 -15.07
N HIS A 533 31.17 24.39 -14.43
CA HIS A 533 31.05 24.11 -13.00
C HIS A 533 31.83 25.17 -12.22
N HIS A 534 31.18 25.76 -11.22
CA HIS A 534 31.80 26.74 -10.32
C HIS A 534 32.26 26.09 -9.01
N GLU A 535 33.20 26.73 -8.34
CA GLU A 535 33.80 26.24 -7.09
C GLU A 535 32.79 26.12 -5.93
N ASP A 536 31.72 26.92 -5.96
CA ASP A 536 30.65 26.92 -4.95
C ASP A 536 29.70 25.71 -5.05
N GLY A 537 29.95 24.78 -5.98
CA GLY A 537 29.08 23.63 -6.27
C GLY A 537 27.86 23.98 -7.14
N THR A 538 27.76 25.24 -7.56
CA THR A 538 26.79 25.69 -8.57
C THR A 538 27.34 25.45 -9.97
N GLU A 539 26.44 25.37 -10.94
CA GLU A 539 26.77 25.24 -12.35
C GLU A 539 26.21 26.45 -13.08
N THR A 540 26.84 26.85 -14.19
CA THR A 540 26.22 27.79 -15.12
C THR A 540 26.19 27.17 -16.50
N ALA A 541 25.14 27.43 -17.25
CA ALA A 541 25.00 26.99 -18.63
C ALA A 541 24.35 28.12 -19.43
N THR A 542 24.36 28.01 -20.75
CA THR A 542 23.56 28.90 -21.60
C THR A 542 22.58 28.09 -22.41
N PHE A 543 21.32 28.51 -22.43
CA PHE A 543 20.29 27.86 -23.24
C PHE A 543 19.70 28.89 -24.20
N ARG A 544 19.94 28.69 -25.50
CA ARG A 544 19.58 29.66 -26.56
C ARG A 544 20.10 31.08 -26.27
N GLY A 545 21.32 31.19 -25.74
CA GLY A 545 21.97 32.46 -25.39
C GLY A 545 21.52 33.11 -24.08
N ARG A 546 20.60 32.48 -23.32
CA ARG A 546 20.20 32.97 -21.99
C ARG A 546 20.99 32.26 -20.89
N PRO A 547 21.50 32.98 -19.87
CA PRO A 547 22.23 32.38 -18.77
C PRO A 547 21.29 31.55 -17.88
N LEU A 548 21.75 30.36 -17.53
CA LEU A 548 21.13 29.46 -16.57
C LEU A 548 22.08 29.22 -15.42
N ASN A 549 21.56 29.29 -14.20
CA ASN A 549 22.28 28.93 -12.99
C ASN A 549 21.71 27.63 -12.45
N GLY A 550 22.57 26.62 -12.33
CA GLY A 550 22.27 25.26 -11.90
C GLY A 550 22.78 24.99 -10.50
N MET A 551 22.08 24.11 -9.78
CA MET A 551 22.59 23.49 -8.54
C MET A 551 22.17 22.03 -8.50
N THR A 552 23.12 21.16 -8.18
CA THR A 552 22.83 19.73 -8.00
C THR A 552 22.34 19.48 -6.59
N SER A 553 21.10 19.00 -6.47
CA SER A 553 20.45 18.68 -5.21
C SER A 553 20.21 17.18 -5.09
N ARG A 554 20.45 16.64 -3.89
CA ARG A 554 20.13 15.26 -3.53
C ARG A 554 18.69 15.18 -3.05
N LEU A 555 18.07 14.02 -3.25
CA LEU A 555 16.75 13.77 -2.70
C LEU A 555 16.82 13.62 -1.16
N PRO A 556 15.75 14.01 -0.45
CA PRO A 556 15.52 13.65 0.95
C PRO A 556 15.68 12.16 1.25
N GLU A 557 16.07 11.83 2.47
CA GLU A 557 16.24 10.45 2.90
C GLU A 557 14.89 9.69 2.83
N GLY A 558 14.90 8.48 2.26
CA GLY A 558 13.69 7.68 2.03
C GLY A 558 12.96 7.95 0.70
N TYR A 559 13.36 8.97 -0.06
CA TYR A 559 12.78 9.29 -1.37
C TYR A 559 13.66 8.82 -2.53
N ARG A 560 13.03 8.50 -3.68
CA ARG A 560 13.70 8.03 -4.90
C ARG A 560 13.11 8.72 -6.14
N LEU A 561 13.96 9.07 -7.13
CA LEU A 561 13.54 9.71 -8.38
C LEU A 561 13.66 8.74 -9.55
N TYR A 562 12.57 8.60 -10.31
CA TYR A 562 12.49 7.74 -11.48
C TYR A 562 12.18 8.56 -12.74
N VAL A 563 12.92 8.31 -13.82
CA VAL A 563 12.52 8.73 -15.17
C VAL A 563 11.59 7.64 -15.69
N THR A 564 10.37 8.03 -16.04
CA THR A 564 9.33 7.09 -16.48
C THR A 564 8.93 7.36 -17.93
N GLU A 565 8.55 6.31 -18.64
CA GLU A 565 7.87 6.38 -19.92
C GLU A 565 6.42 6.00 -19.73
N ASN A 566 5.50 6.78 -20.32
CA ASN A 566 4.10 6.43 -20.35
C ASN A 566 3.87 5.40 -21.46
N THR A 567 3.55 4.17 -21.07
CA THR A 567 3.27 3.06 -22.01
C THR A 567 1.78 2.74 -22.11
N SER A 568 0.90 3.64 -21.66
CA SER A 568 -0.54 3.41 -21.66
C SER A 568 -1.10 3.23 -23.07
N LYS A 569 -2.00 2.24 -23.20
CA LYS A 569 -2.96 2.12 -24.31
C LYS A 569 -4.37 2.20 -23.73
N GLY A 570 -4.78 3.39 -23.27
CA GLY A 570 -6.09 3.65 -22.67
C GLY A 570 -6.04 4.61 -21.46
N ASP A 571 -7.14 4.68 -20.71
CA ASP A 571 -7.35 5.66 -19.61
C ASP A 571 -6.51 5.39 -18.35
N ASN A 572 -6.02 4.16 -18.16
CA ASN A 572 -5.14 3.83 -17.04
C ASN A 572 -3.69 4.19 -17.39
N VAL A 573 -3.15 5.21 -16.73
CA VAL A 573 -1.75 5.62 -16.87
C VAL A 573 -0.84 4.52 -16.30
N GLN A 574 -0.08 3.86 -17.16
CA GLN A 574 0.98 2.93 -16.76
C GLN A 574 2.33 3.61 -17.01
N LEU A 575 3.07 3.83 -15.91
CA LEU A 575 4.40 4.43 -15.93
C LEU A 575 5.44 3.32 -15.81
N THR A 576 6.30 3.17 -16.81
CA THR A 576 7.44 2.24 -16.78
C THR A 576 8.68 3.00 -16.34
N ALA A 577 9.29 2.64 -15.21
CA ALA A 577 10.52 3.27 -14.76
C ALA A 577 11.70 2.82 -15.64
N LEU A 578 12.31 3.76 -16.37
CA LEU A 578 13.42 3.52 -17.28
C LEU A 578 14.77 3.73 -16.58
N LYS A 579 14.91 4.83 -15.84
CA LYS A 579 16.15 5.23 -15.17
C LYS A 579 15.88 5.73 -13.76
N GLU A 580 16.88 5.66 -12.90
CA GLU A 580 16.82 6.14 -11.51
C GLU A 580 17.88 7.21 -11.28
N ALA A 581 17.58 8.16 -10.41
CA ALA A 581 18.53 9.19 -10.01
C ALA A 581 18.44 9.43 -8.50
N GLU A 582 19.59 9.55 -7.85
CA GLU A 582 19.70 9.91 -6.42
C GLU A 582 19.83 11.43 -6.23
N GLN A 583 20.17 12.13 -7.32
CA GLN A 583 20.37 13.57 -7.37
C GLN A 583 19.98 14.09 -8.74
N PHE A 584 19.61 15.35 -8.81
CA PHE A 584 19.26 16.00 -10.06
C PHE A 584 19.68 17.47 -10.00
N THR A 585 19.97 18.05 -11.16
CA THR A 585 20.42 19.44 -11.26
C THR A 585 19.23 20.34 -11.56
N VAL A 586 18.96 21.31 -10.69
CA VAL A 586 17.90 22.30 -10.89
C VAL A 586 18.49 23.54 -11.52
N TRP A 587 17.94 23.94 -12.66
CA TRP A 587 18.33 25.15 -13.37
C TRP A 587 17.31 26.26 -13.14
N SER A 588 17.82 27.46 -12.92
CA SER A 588 17.07 28.70 -12.77
C SER A 588 17.47 29.67 -13.89
N LEU A 589 16.48 30.34 -14.49
CA LEU A 589 16.72 31.37 -15.50
C LEU A 589 17.02 32.68 -14.79
N ASP A 590 18.27 33.14 -14.90
CA ASP A 590 18.71 34.45 -14.41
C ASP A 590 18.38 34.72 -12.93
N SER A 591 18.34 33.67 -12.11
CA SER A 591 18.05 33.75 -10.68
C SER A 591 18.87 32.71 -9.89
N ASP A 592 18.92 32.88 -8.57
CA ASP A 592 19.57 31.90 -7.68
C ASP A 592 18.89 30.52 -7.82
N PRO A 593 19.64 29.43 -8.06
CA PRO A 593 19.09 28.08 -8.05
C PRO A 593 18.33 27.73 -6.77
N ASN A 594 18.73 28.23 -5.58
CA ASN A 594 18.01 27.98 -4.31
C ASN A 594 16.56 28.52 -4.31
N SER A 595 16.28 29.51 -5.15
CA SER A 595 14.93 30.08 -5.28
C SER A 595 13.96 29.21 -6.08
N ALA A 596 14.46 28.18 -6.77
CA ALA A 596 13.69 27.33 -7.65
C ALA A 596 12.52 26.66 -6.92
N LYS A 597 11.33 26.73 -7.53
CA LYS A 597 10.09 26.15 -6.97
C LYS A 597 10.24 24.66 -6.62
N MET A 598 11.04 23.92 -7.40
CA MET A 598 11.30 22.51 -7.19
C MET A 598 12.07 22.23 -5.89
N LEU A 599 13.14 22.98 -5.60
CA LEU A 599 13.91 22.80 -4.36
C LEU A 599 13.09 23.17 -3.13
N LYS A 600 12.27 24.24 -3.23
CA LYS A 600 11.31 24.60 -2.18
C LYS A 600 10.29 23.49 -1.92
N ALA A 601 9.81 22.82 -2.97
CA ALA A 601 8.89 21.70 -2.84
C ALA A 601 9.56 20.46 -2.21
N LEU A 602 10.84 20.19 -2.48
CA LEU A 602 11.57 19.10 -1.84
C LEU A 602 11.87 19.38 -0.37
N ALA A 603 12.21 20.61 0.00
CA ALA A 603 12.40 20.99 1.40
C ALA A 603 11.14 20.74 2.25
N TRP A 604 9.95 20.82 1.64
CA TRP A 604 8.70 20.45 2.32
C TRP A 604 8.61 18.96 2.67
N LEU A 605 9.30 18.07 1.94
CA LEU A 605 9.30 16.64 2.26
C LEU A 605 10.04 16.37 3.57
N ASP A 606 11.18 17.05 3.80
CA ASP A 606 11.94 16.98 5.06
C ASP A 606 11.13 17.58 6.22
N VAL A 607 10.49 18.73 5.99
CA VAL A 607 9.58 19.32 6.99
C VAL A 607 8.42 18.38 7.31
N ALA A 608 7.85 17.69 6.32
CA ALA A 608 6.75 16.76 6.54
C ALA A 608 7.19 15.53 7.35
N SER A 609 8.41 15.00 7.14
CA SER A 609 8.96 13.92 7.97
C SER A 609 9.25 14.39 9.39
N GLU A 610 9.79 15.60 9.56
CA GLU A 610 10.07 16.17 10.88
C GLU A 610 8.81 16.57 11.64
N VAL A 611 7.74 17.00 10.97
CA VAL A 611 6.43 17.20 11.64
C VAL A 611 5.84 15.86 12.10
N PHE A 612 6.20 14.75 11.43
CA PHE A 612 5.83 13.40 11.87
C PHE A 612 6.67 12.91 13.07
N VAL A 613 7.95 13.30 13.15
CA VAL A 613 8.90 12.93 14.22
C VAL A 613 8.93 13.93 15.38
N GLY A 614 8.48 15.17 15.19
CA GLY A 614 8.34 16.22 16.21
C GLY A 614 7.28 15.91 17.27
N PHE A 615 6.45 14.89 17.02
CA PHE A 615 5.63 14.25 18.06
C PHE A 615 6.43 13.26 18.95
N ALA A 616 7.68 12.93 18.59
CA ALA A 616 8.53 11.94 19.24
C ALA A 616 9.86 12.48 19.81
N VAL A 617 10.33 13.67 19.44
CA VAL A 617 11.63 14.17 19.92
C VAL A 617 11.50 15.61 20.41
N VAL A 618 11.33 15.78 21.71
CA VAL A 618 11.68 17.06 22.36
C VAL A 618 12.87 16.84 23.29
N GLU A 619 14.03 16.66 22.67
CA GLU A 619 15.34 16.78 23.31
C GLU A 619 15.91 18.17 22.98
N ALA A 620 15.41 19.20 23.64
CA ALA A 620 16.10 20.48 23.77
C ALA A 620 15.72 21.12 25.11
N PRO A 621 16.63 21.83 25.80
CA PRO A 621 16.35 22.40 27.11
C PRO A 621 15.51 23.66 26.93
N VAL A 622 14.19 23.54 27.09
CA VAL A 622 13.27 24.62 26.76
C VAL A 622 12.74 25.33 28.00
N ARG A 623 12.82 26.66 27.99
CA ARG A 623 12.28 27.58 29.01
C ARG A 623 10.79 27.31 29.31
N PRO A 624 10.35 27.48 30.56
CA PRO A 624 8.97 27.26 30.97
C PRO A 624 8.01 28.17 30.20
N GLY A 625 6.95 27.56 29.62
CA GLY A 625 5.93 28.23 28.80
C GLY A 625 6.04 27.97 27.28
N TYR A 626 7.19 27.54 26.79
CA TYR A 626 7.38 27.29 25.36
C TYR A 626 6.61 26.08 24.85
N PHE A 627 6.42 25.02 25.66
CA PHE A 627 5.68 23.82 25.23
C PHE A 627 4.19 24.08 25.03
N ALA A 628 3.55 24.91 25.86
CA ALA A 628 2.17 25.31 25.63
C ALA A 628 2.05 26.15 24.34
N SER A 629 3.03 27.04 24.10
CA SER A 629 3.13 27.80 22.86
C SER A 629 3.40 26.91 21.64
N LEU A 630 4.31 25.93 21.75
CA LEU A 630 4.70 25.04 20.66
C LEU A 630 3.62 24.00 20.37
N TYR A 631 2.97 23.42 21.37
CA TYR A 631 1.82 22.54 21.17
C TYR A 631 0.66 23.29 20.51
N ASN A 632 0.32 24.48 21.01
CA ASN A 632 -0.68 25.33 20.36
C ASN A 632 -0.24 25.80 18.98
N SER A 633 1.06 26.03 18.73
CA SER A 633 1.57 26.47 17.42
C SER A 633 1.67 25.32 16.42
N VAL A 634 2.04 24.10 16.85
CA VAL A 634 2.16 22.91 16.00
C VAL A 634 0.79 22.33 15.70
N THR A 635 -0.11 22.28 16.68
CA THR A 635 -1.53 21.97 16.41
C THR A 635 -2.15 23.05 15.54
N SER A 636 -1.97 24.34 15.85
CA SER A 636 -2.44 25.45 15.01
C SER A 636 -1.84 25.43 13.60
N LEU A 637 -0.55 25.11 13.41
CA LEU A 637 0.04 24.96 12.08
C LEU A 637 -0.51 23.74 11.35
N SER A 638 -0.58 22.58 12.00
CA SER A 638 -1.15 21.38 11.39
C SER A 638 -2.61 21.64 11.00
N CYS A 639 -3.35 22.36 11.83
CA CYS A 639 -4.71 22.77 11.58
C CYS A 639 -4.77 23.84 10.47
N TYR A 640 -3.81 24.76 10.42
CA TYR A 640 -3.70 25.78 9.38
C TYR A 640 -3.55 25.16 7.98
N PHE A 641 -2.78 24.07 7.87
CA PHE A 641 -2.58 23.35 6.61
C PHE A 641 -3.61 22.22 6.37
N TYR A 642 -4.09 21.55 7.41
CA TYR A 642 -5.02 20.42 7.38
C TYR A 642 -6.26 20.69 8.22
N GLU A 643 -7.45 20.31 7.77
CA GLU A 643 -8.65 20.52 8.59
C GLU A 643 -8.57 19.74 9.91
N CYS A 644 -8.86 20.44 11.02
CA CYS A 644 -8.96 19.85 12.35
C CYS A 644 -10.42 19.80 12.84
N CYS A 645 -10.73 18.85 13.71
CA CYS A 645 -12.06 18.69 14.30
C CYS A 645 -12.24 19.67 15.48
N GLN A 646 -12.09 20.97 15.21
CA GLN A 646 -12.21 22.06 16.19
C GLN A 646 -13.13 23.16 15.65
N ASP A 647 -13.59 24.04 16.54
CA ASP A 647 -14.54 25.12 16.22
C ASP A 647 -13.99 26.11 15.17
N GLU A 648 -12.66 26.25 15.05
CA GLU A 648 -12.03 27.11 14.04
C GLU A 648 -12.26 26.64 12.59
N TYR A 649 -12.45 25.34 12.36
CA TYR A 649 -12.65 24.74 11.03
C TYR A 649 -14.10 24.27 10.83
N ILE A 650 -14.76 23.83 11.90
CA ILE A 650 -16.18 23.49 11.95
C ILE A 650 -16.95 24.72 12.45
N LYS A 651 -17.05 25.73 11.59
CA LYS A 651 -17.78 26.95 11.90
C LYS A 651 -19.25 26.76 11.57
N ILE A 652 -20.07 26.49 12.58
CA ILE A 652 -21.51 26.32 12.44
C ILE A 652 -22.19 27.70 12.27
N ASP A 653 -22.34 28.17 11.02
CA ASP A 653 -23.01 29.44 10.68
C ASP A 653 -24.47 29.23 10.25
N LEU A 654 -25.35 28.95 11.22
CA LEU A 654 -26.78 28.78 10.97
C LEU A 654 -27.50 30.06 10.48
N PRO A 655 -27.19 31.27 10.99
CA PRO A 655 -27.76 32.50 10.46
C PRO A 655 -27.36 32.74 8.99
N GLY A 656 -26.11 32.47 8.64
CA GLY A 656 -25.62 32.48 7.25
C GLY A 656 -26.38 31.49 6.38
N LEU A 657 -26.51 30.25 6.84
CA LEU A 657 -27.25 29.19 6.13
C LEU A 657 -28.69 29.63 5.86
N ARG A 658 -29.38 30.20 6.85
CA ARG A 658 -30.76 30.67 6.69
C ARG A 658 -30.88 31.76 5.64
N ARG A 659 -29.93 32.69 5.60
CA ARG A 659 -29.90 33.79 4.64
C ARG A 659 -29.61 33.28 3.22
N GLU A 660 -28.60 32.43 3.05
CA GLU A 660 -28.26 31.90 1.72
C GLU A 660 -29.37 30.99 1.17
N LEU A 661 -29.98 30.15 2.02
CA LEU A 661 -31.13 29.34 1.61
C LEU A 661 -32.34 30.19 1.19
N LYS A 662 -32.65 31.28 1.91
CA LYS A 662 -33.73 32.21 1.52
C LYS A 662 -33.46 32.96 0.21
N GLN A 663 -32.18 33.25 -0.07
CA GLN A 663 -31.79 34.01 -1.25
C GLN A 663 -31.69 33.14 -2.51
N ARG A 664 -31.25 31.88 -2.39
CA ARG A 664 -30.88 31.04 -3.55
C ARG A 664 -31.77 29.81 -3.74
N VAL A 665 -32.55 29.41 -2.74
CA VAL A 665 -33.42 28.23 -2.86
C VAL A 665 -34.86 28.68 -3.08
N TYR A 666 -35.28 28.63 -4.34
CA TYR A 666 -36.60 29.08 -4.75
C TYR A 666 -37.67 28.02 -4.55
N GLY A 667 -38.83 28.46 -4.08
CA GLY A 667 -40.02 27.62 -3.89
C GLY A 667 -39.94 26.64 -2.72
N GLN A 668 -38.78 26.34 -2.13
CA GLN A 668 -38.68 25.31 -1.09
C GLN A 668 -38.89 25.86 0.33
N HIS A 669 -40.03 26.52 0.57
CA HIS A 669 -40.34 27.18 1.85
C HIS A 669 -40.37 26.19 3.05
N LEU A 670 -40.82 24.96 2.84
CA LEU A 670 -40.79 23.89 3.86
C LEU A 670 -39.36 23.50 4.22
N VAL A 671 -38.48 23.36 3.22
CA VAL A 671 -37.08 22.94 3.41
C VAL A 671 -36.30 23.95 4.24
N ILE A 672 -36.42 25.25 3.92
CA ILE A 672 -35.65 26.31 4.57
C ILE A 672 -35.92 26.34 6.08
N ASN A 673 -37.18 26.25 6.48
CA ASN A 673 -37.54 26.29 7.89
C ASN A 673 -37.19 24.98 8.60
N THR A 674 -37.49 23.82 8.00
CA THR A 674 -37.23 22.52 8.64
C THR A 674 -35.73 22.26 8.83
N VAL A 675 -34.91 22.44 7.79
CA VAL A 675 -33.46 22.12 7.86
C VAL A 675 -32.74 23.04 8.84
N VAL A 676 -32.98 24.35 8.77
CA VAL A 676 -32.32 25.32 9.66
C VAL A 676 -32.74 25.12 11.10
N ASN A 677 -34.04 24.90 11.36
CA ASN A 677 -34.53 24.68 12.72
C ASN A 677 -34.06 23.33 13.28
N ALA A 678 -34.00 22.28 12.47
CA ALA A 678 -33.48 20.98 12.88
C ALA A 678 -31.99 21.06 13.28
N LEU A 679 -31.16 21.70 12.45
CA LEU A 679 -29.75 21.92 12.76
C LEU A 679 -29.58 22.82 14.00
N ALA A 680 -30.38 23.88 14.12
CA ALA A 680 -30.35 24.75 15.30
C ALA A 680 -30.76 24.02 16.58
N ALA A 681 -31.80 23.19 16.53
CA ALA A 681 -32.24 22.39 17.66
C ALA A 681 -31.17 21.37 18.05
N HIS A 682 -30.54 20.72 17.07
CA HIS A 682 -29.48 19.75 17.31
C HIS A 682 -28.25 20.40 17.95
N PHE A 683 -27.68 21.45 17.37
CA PHE A 683 -26.45 22.06 17.88
C PHE A 683 -26.62 22.90 19.15
N LYS A 684 -27.85 23.27 19.53
CA LYS A 684 -28.12 24.02 20.76
C LYS A 684 -28.10 23.15 22.01
N VAL A 685 -28.39 21.85 21.89
CA VAL A 685 -28.44 20.92 23.02
C VAL A 685 -27.03 20.40 23.31
N ALA A 686 -26.56 20.59 24.55
CA ALA A 686 -25.24 20.11 24.98
C ALA A 686 -25.20 18.59 25.21
N ASP A 687 -26.23 18.02 25.83
CA ASP A 687 -26.34 16.57 26.05
C ASP A 687 -27.32 15.94 25.06
N LYS A 688 -26.80 15.58 23.89
CA LYS A 688 -27.57 14.92 22.84
C LYS A 688 -27.77 13.45 23.22
N LYS A 689 -28.84 12.83 22.74
CA LYS A 689 -29.12 11.39 22.98
C LYS A 689 -28.89 10.51 21.75
N LYS A 690 -28.83 11.12 20.56
CA LYS A 690 -28.63 10.47 19.27
C LYS A 690 -28.17 11.50 18.21
N PRO A 691 -27.57 11.07 17.09
CA PRO A 691 -27.28 11.96 15.95
C PRO A 691 -28.53 12.56 15.31
N LEU A 692 -28.35 13.63 14.53
CA LEU A 692 -29.41 14.19 13.69
C LEU A 692 -29.50 13.42 12.37
N VAL A 693 -30.70 12.93 12.05
CA VAL A 693 -30.97 12.20 10.81
C VAL A 693 -32.02 12.92 9.97
N LEU A 694 -31.60 13.48 8.84
CA LEU A 694 -32.45 14.17 7.87
C LEU A 694 -32.63 13.31 6.62
N SER A 695 -33.86 13.24 6.10
CA SER A 695 -34.15 12.53 4.85
C SER A 695 -34.85 13.45 3.86
N PHE A 696 -34.20 13.74 2.73
CA PHE A 696 -34.66 14.66 1.70
C PHE A 696 -35.32 13.88 0.57
N HIS A 697 -36.60 14.16 0.33
CA HIS A 697 -37.42 13.47 -0.67
C HIS A 697 -38.00 14.46 -1.67
N GLY A 698 -38.06 14.09 -2.94
CA GLY A 698 -38.72 14.91 -3.96
C GLY A 698 -38.27 14.59 -5.37
N TRP A 699 -38.88 15.25 -6.34
CA TRP A 699 -38.58 15.04 -7.76
C TRP A 699 -37.14 15.44 -8.12
N THR A 700 -36.67 14.95 -9.27
CA THR A 700 -35.33 15.31 -9.77
C THR A 700 -35.24 16.81 -10.05
N GLY A 701 -34.12 17.42 -9.66
CA GLY A 701 -33.89 18.87 -9.89
C GLY A 701 -34.63 19.81 -8.95
N GLY A 702 -35.30 19.30 -7.91
CA GLY A 702 -35.97 20.12 -6.88
C GLY A 702 -35.01 20.89 -5.94
N GLY A 703 -33.71 20.57 -5.96
CA GLY A 703 -32.68 21.25 -5.16
C GLY A 703 -32.09 20.45 -4.00
N LYS A 704 -32.32 19.13 -3.91
CA LYS A 704 -31.80 18.26 -2.82
C LYS A 704 -30.29 18.40 -2.61
N ASN A 705 -29.48 18.03 -3.62
CA ASN A 705 -28.02 18.13 -3.56
C ASN A 705 -27.54 19.58 -3.41
N TYR A 706 -28.31 20.53 -3.95
CA TYR A 706 -28.00 21.96 -3.86
C TYR A 706 -28.10 22.45 -2.41
N VAL A 707 -29.17 22.10 -1.70
CA VAL A 707 -29.35 22.38 -0.27
C VAL A 707 -28.27 21.70 0.57
N THR A 708 -27.97 20.44 0.30
CA THR A 708 -26.88 19.71 0.98
C THR A 708 -25.53 20.41 0.81
N SER A 709 -25.26 20.98 -0.36
CA SER A 709 -24.03 21.76 -0.59
C SER A 709 -23.96 23.03 0.27
N PHE A 710 -25.10 23.70 0.51
CA PHE A 710 -25.16 24.87 1.39
C PHE A 710 -24.98 24.46 2.85
N VAL A 711 -25.60 23.36 3.28
CA VAL A 711 -25.44 22.81 4.62
C VAL A 711 -23.97 22.52 4.88
N ALA A 712 -23.29 21.79 3.99
CA ALA A 712 -21.86 21.50 4.13
C ALA A 712 -21.01 22.79 4.21
N ARG A 713 -21.26 23.78 3.34
CA ARG A 713 -20.52 25.06 3.32
C ARG A 713 -20.68 25.92 4.58
N HIS A 714 -21.80 25.81 5.28
CA HIS A 714 -22.06 26.56 6.52
C HIS A 714 -21.80 25.76 7.80
N LEU A 715 -21.47 24.47 7.68
CA LEU A 715 -20.99 23.66 8.80
C LEU A 715 -19.46 23.53 8.78
N TYR A 716 -18.86 23.49 7.58
CA TYR A 716 -17.43 23.26 7.39
C TYR A 716 -16.82 24.30 6.45
N LYS A 717 -15.64 24.81 6.80
CA LYS A 717 -14.94 25.86 6.05
C LYS A 717 -14.65 25.48 4.58
N LYS A 718 -14.32 24.21 4.28
CA LYS A 718 -14.13 23.72 2.90
C LYS A 718 -15.39 23.11 2.27
N GLY A 719 -16.54 23.21 2.93
CA GLY A 719 -17.80 22.67 2.41
C GLY A 719 -17.73 21.19 2.08
N LEU A 720 -18.17 20.80 0.88
CA LEU A 720 -18.17 19.40 0.41
C LEU A 720 -16.76 18.80 0.25
N GLN A 721 -15.72 19.63 0.20
CA GLN A 721 -14.32 19.18 0.12
C GLN A 721 -13.70 18.95 1.51
N SER A 722 -14.48 19.09 2.58
CA SER A 722 -14.00 18.83 3.92
C SER A 722 -13.77 17.34 4.15
N ARG A 723 -12.70 17.00 4.88
CA ARG A 723 -12.39 15.62 5.27
C ARG A 723 -13.46 15.02 6.19
N TYR A 724 -14.26 15.85 6.85
CA TYR A 724 -15.34 15.45 7.75
C TYR A 724 -16.69 15.39 7.06
N VAL A 725 -16.74 15.67 5.75
CA VAL A 725 -17.92 15.52 4.91
C VAL A 725 -17.73 14.30 4.02
N HIS A 726 -18.66 13.36 4.15
CA HIS A 726 -18.57 12.05 3.53
C HIS A 726 -19.77 11.82 2.63
N GLN A 727 -19.57 11.81 1.32
CA GLN A 727 -20.64 11.62 0.34
C GLN A 727 -20.56 10.24 -0.30
N PHE A 728 -21.62 9.46 -0.15
CA PHE A 728 -21.83 8.18 -0.81
C PHE A 728 -22.91 8.32 -1.87
N SER A 729 -22.67 7.78 -3.06
CA SER A 729 -23.69 7.63 -4.12
C SER A 729 -24.09 6.17 -4.23
N GLY A 730 -25.41 5.92 -4.24
CA GLY A 730 -26.00 4.59 -4.40
C GLY A 730 -25.49 3.85 -5.62
N SER A 731 -25.50 4.50 -6.79
CA SER A 731 -25.06 3.91 -8.05
C SER A 731 -23.55 3.69 -8.14
N LEU A 732 -22.74 4.62 -7.62
CA LEU A 732 -21.29 4.57 -7.74
C LEU A 732 -20.63 3.62 -6.73
N HIS A 733 -21.07 3.65 -5.46
CA HIS A 733 -20.41 2.92 -4.38
C HIS A 733 -21.00 1.53 -4.15
N PHE A 734 -22.23 1.29 -4.60
CA PHE A 734 -22.95 0.03 -4.39
C PHE A 734 -23.52 -0.56 -5.70
N PRO A 735 -22.69 -0.76 -6.75
CA PRO A 735 -23.17 -1.15 -8.07
C PRO A 735 -23.72 -2.59 -8.15
N GLU A 736 -23.30 -3.49 -7.26
CA GLU A 736 -23.65 -4.92 -7.31
C GLU A 736 -24.60 -5.34 -6.17
N PRO A 737 -25.90 -5.54 -6.45
CA PRO A 737 -26.86 -5.97 -5.43
C PRO A 737 -26.49 -7.28 -4.71
N GLN A 738 -25.76 -8.18 -5.37
CA GLN A 738 -25.33 -9.47 -4.81
C GLN A 738 -24.29 -9.32 -3.68
N LYS A 739 -23.58 -8.18 -3.61
CA LYS A 739 -22.55 -7.90 -2.61
C LYS A 739 -23.07 -7.11 -1.40
N SER A 740 -24.39 -7.03 -1.22
CA SER A 740 -25.03 -6.25 -0.14
C SER A 740 -24.38 -6.50 1.24
N ARG A 741 -24.18 -7.76 1.65
CA ARG A 741 -23.56 -8.10 2.93
C ARG A 741 -22.12 -7.57 3.08
N GLN A 742 -21.33 -7.60 2.00
CA GLN A 742 -19.96 -7.07 2.02
C GLN A 742 -19.97 -5.55 2.14
N TYR A 743 -20.84 -4.88 1.39
CA TYR A 743 -21.02 -3.43 1.47
C TYR A 743 -21.48 -2.99 2.85
N THR A 744 -22.38 -3.73 3.49
CA THR A 744 -22.81 -3.45 4.86
C THR A 744 -21.62 -3.43 5.82
N VAL A 745 -20.77 -4.46 5.80
CA VAL A 745 -19.60 -4.55 6.69
C VAL A 745 -18.59 -3.44 6.39
N GLN A 746 -18.28 -3.21 5.11
CA GLN A 746 -17.36 -2.14 4.71
C GLN A 746 -17.85 -0.76 5.16
N LEU A 747 -19.14 -0.48 4.97
CA LEU A 747 -19.74 0.79 5.35
C LEU A 747 -19.73 0.96 6.88
N GLN A 748 -20.02 -0.10 7.65
CA GLN A 748 -19.93 -0.07 9.11
C GLN A 748 -18.52 0.25 9.60
N THR A 749 -17.51 -0.47 9.09
CA THR A 749 -16.10 -0.24 9.45
C THR A 749 -15.66 1.19 9.07
N TRP A 750 -16.10 1.67 7.92
CA TRP A 750 -15.71 2.98 7.40
C TRP A 750 -16.35 4.14 8.19
N ILE A 751 -17.65 4.09 8.47
CA ILE A 751 -18.35 5.10 9.28
C ILE A 751 -17.75 5.13 10.69
N ARG A 752 -17.56 3.95 11.31
CA ARG A 752 -16.91 3.82 12.61
C ARG A 752 -15.53 4.46 12.61
N GLY A 753 -14.70 4.15 11.62
CA GLY A 753 -13.35 4.70 11.47
C GLY A 753 -13.34 6.24 11.34
N ASN A 754 -14.21 6.82 10.51
CA ASN A 754 -14.22 8.28 10.32
C ASN A 754 -14.88 9.06 11.45
N ALA A 755 -15.96 8.55 12.05
CA ALA A 755 -16.56 9.14 13.25
C ALA A 755 -15.58 9.14 14.44
N SER A 756 -14.70 8.13 14.49
CA SER A 756 -13.61 8.05 15.47
C SER A 756 -12.57 9.18 15.33
N ILE A 757 -12.38 9.71 14.12
CA ILE A 757 -11.48 10.83 13.82
C ILE A 757 -12.15 12.16 14.20
N CYS A 758 -13.45 12.29 13.93
CA CYS A 758 -14.24 13.47 14.29
C CYS A 758 -15.70 13.09 14.54
N GLY A 759 -16.15 13.25 15.79
CA GLY A 759 -17.54 12.99 16.18
C GLY A 759 -18.57 13.95 15.54
N ARG A 760 -18.11 15.04 14.90
CA ARG A 760 -18.92 16.03 14.20
C ARG A 760 -18.94 15.83 12.69
N SER A 761 -18.88 14.58 12.22
CA SER A 761 -18.84 14.27 10.79
C SER A 761 -20.25 14.35 10.15
N LEU A 762 -20.29 14.78 8.88
CA LEU A 762 -21.50 14.84 8.06
C LEU A 762 -21.48 13.70 7.04
N PHE A 763 -22.43 12.78 7.16
CA PHE A 763 -22.60 11.66 6.24
C PHE A 763 -23.77 11.92 5.29
N ILE A 764 -23.49 12.00 3.99
CA ILE A 764 -24.46 12.24 2.94
C ILE A 764 -24.59 10.95 2.12
N PHE A 765 -25.80 10.41 2.02
CA PHE A 765 -26.13 9.25 1.20
C PHE A 765 -27.05 9.71 0.08
N ASP A 766 -26.52 9.77 -1.14
CA ASP A 766 -27.23 10.15 -2.36
C ASP A 766 -27.74 8.93 -3.11
N GLU A 767 -28.85 9.09 -3.83
CA GLU A 767 -29.53 8.03 -4.60
C GLU A 767 -29.80 6.77 -3.78
N VAL A 768 -30.35 6.95 -2.57
CA VAL A 768 -30.57 5.86 -1.61
C VAL A 768 -31.49 4.77 -2.17
N GLU A 769 -32.38 5.11 -3.10
CA GLU A 769 -33.24 4.16 -3.82
C GLU A 769 -32.46 3.15 -4.67
N LEU A 770 -31.26 3.50 -5.13
CA LEU A 770 -30.39 2.64 -5.92
C LEU A 770 -29.50 1.74 -5.06
N MET A 771 -29.49 1.95 -3.74
CA MET A 771 -28.72 1.10 -2.82
C MET A 771 -29.36 -0.29 -2.68
N PRO A 772 -28.57 -1.37 -2.62
CA PRO A 772 -29.08 -2.70 -2.33
C PRO A 772 -29.79 -2.77 -0.97
N ALA A 773 -30.91 -3.50 -0.92
CA ALA A 773 -31.65 -3.72 0.32
C ALA A 773 -30.77 -4.36 1.40
N GLY A 774 -30.90 -3.88 2.65
CA GLY A 774 -30.14 -4.34 3.81
C GLY A 774 -28.80 -3.63 4.06
N VAL A 775 -28.25 -2.86 3.10
CA VAL A 775 -27.01 -2.10 3.31
C VAL A 775 -27.19 -1.04 4.39
N LEU A 776 -28.26 -0.25 4.28
CA LEU A 776 -28.61 0.79 5.26
C LEU A 776 -29.02 0.22 6.63
N ASP A 777 -29.59 -0.98 6.67
CA ASP A 777 -29.97 -1.61 7.93
C ASP A 777 -28.77 -1.98 8.80
N GLY A 778 -27.59 -2.18 8.21
CA GLY A 778 -26.38 -2.41 9.00
C GLY A 778 -25.87 -1.16 9.71
N ILE A 779 -26.15 0.04 9.19
CA ILE A 779 -25.70 1.28 9.85
C ILE A 779 -26.71 1.81 10.88
N LYS A 780 -27.83 1.10 11.09
CA LYS A 780 -28.88 1.49 12.05
C LYS A 780 -28.36 1.72 13.46
N THR A 781 -27.37 0.93 13.90
CA THR A 781 -26.82 1.00 15.25
C THR A 781 -26.21 2.37 15.54
N PHE A 782 -25.62 3.03 14.55
CA PHE A 782 -25.02 4.36 14.69
C PHE A 782 -26.05 5.49 14.79
N MET A 783 -27.32 5.22 14.50
CA MET A 783 -28.43 6.19 14.53
C MET A 783 -29.42 5.97 15.68
N GLU A 784 -29.22 4.91 16.49
CA GLU A 784 -30.07 4.61 17.65
C GLU A 784 -29.76 5.53 18.86
N TYR A 785 -30.72 5.62 19.79
CA TYR A 785 -30.54 6.30 21.08
C TYR A 785 -29.58 5.50 21.98
N ARG A 786 -28.27 5.68 21.78
CA ARG A 786 -27.22 5.07 22.59
C ARG A 786 -26.13 6.11 22.85
N GLU A 787 -25.59 6.12 24.07
CA GLU A 787 -24.50 7.02 24.47
C GLU A 787 -23.21 6.66 23.72
N ASP A 788 -23.00 5.37 23.47
CA ASP A 788 -21.86 4.86 22.72
C ASP A 788 -22.17 3.51 22.03
N VAL A 789 -21.67 3.35 20.80
CA VAL A 789 -21.63 2.06 20.10
C VAL A 789 -20.17 1.74 19.87
N ASP A 790 -19.69 0.67 20.49
CA ASP A 790 -18.25 0.37 20.53
C ASP A 790 -17.46 1.64 20.89
N ARG A 791 -17.86 2.31 21.99
CA ARG A 791 -17.25 3.50 22.60
C ARG A 791 -16.83 4.64 21.65
N VAL A 792 -17.45 4.73 20.48
CA VAL A 792 -17.42 5.90 19.60
C VAL A 792 -18.72 6.67 19.82
N ASP A 793 -18.60 7.97 20.08
CA ASP A 793 -19.73 8.86 20.26
C ASP A 793 -20.20 9.40 18.91
N PHE A 794 -21.39 8.96 18.47
CA PHE A 794 -22.01 9.40 17.22
C PHE A 794 -22.99 10.56 17.42
N ARG A 795 -23.21 11.04 18.66
CA ARG A 795 -24.31 11.97 18.98
C ARG A 795 -24.16 13.34 18.34
N ASP A 796 -22.93 13.72 17.98
CA ASP A 796 -22.61 14.97 17.27
C ASP A 796 -22.64 14.84 15.73
N CYS A 797 -22.85 13.64 15.20
CA CYS A 797 -22.89 13.39 13.76
C CYS A 797 -24.22 13.82 13.14
N VAL A 798 -24.15 14.20 11.86
CA VAL A 798 -25.33 14.52 11.05
C VAL A 798 -25.39 13.56 9.86
N PHE A 799 -26.53 12.89 9.70
CA PHE A 799 -26.81 11.99 8.58
C PHE A 799 -27.85 12.64 7.66
N VAL A 800 -27.56 12.69 6.36
CA VAL A 800 -28.44 13.23 5.33
C VAL A 800 -28.66 12.18 4.26
N PHE A 801 -29.89 11.70 4.14
CA PHE A 801 -30.31 10.78 3.09
C PHE A 801 -31.00 11.56 1.96
N LEU A 802 -30.58 11.37 0.71
CA LEU A 802 -31.17 12.01 -0.46
C LEU A 802 -31.80 10.93 -1.32
N SER A 803 -33.09 11.07 -1.59
CA SER A 803 -33.79 10.11 -2.43
C SER A 803 -34.78 10.78 -3.37
N ASN A 804 -34.98 10.16 -4.53
CA ASN A 804 -36.05 10.52 -5.45
C ASN A 804 -37.38 9.78 -5.11
N THR A 805 -37.35 8.86 -4.15
CA THR A 805 -38.54 8.17 -3.62
C THR A 805 -39.56 9.17 -3.08
N ALA A 806 -40.84 8.83 -3.22
CA ALA A 806 -41.99 9.71 -2.96
C ALA A 806 -42.10 10.97 -3.86
N GLY A 807 -41.23 11.15 -4.85
CA GLY A 807 -41.30 12.30 -5.76
C GLY A 807 -42.65 12.41 -6.49
N SER A 808 -43.20 11.28 -6.94
CA SER A 808 -44.52 11.21 -7.59
C SER A 808 -45.65 11.61 -6.64
N GLU A 809 -45.57 11.14 -5.39
CA GLU A 809 -46.62 11.31 -4.40
C GLU A 809 -46.64 12.73 -3.83
N ILE A 810 -45.47 13.33 -3.65
CA ILE A 810 -45.33 14.76 -3.36
C ILE A 810 -45.95 15.57 -4.51
N ALA A 811 -45.63 15.24 -5.77
CA ALA A 811 -46.19 15.95 -6.91
C ALA A 811 -47.71 15.79 -7.04
N LYS A 812 -48.24 14.60 -6.79
CA LYS A 812 -49.68 14.30 -6.79
C LYS A 812 -50.41 15.06 -5.69
N SER A 813 -49.92 15.01 -4.46
CA SER A 813 -50.49 15.74 -3.33
C SER A 813 -50.48 17.26 -3.56
N THR A 814 -49.37 17.79 -4.11
CA THR A 814 -49.26 19.22 -4.46
C THR A 814 -50.26 19.60 -5.55
N TYR A 815 -50.44 18.75 -6.57
CA TYR A 815 -51.40 18.98 -7.65
C TYR A 815 -52.86 18.88 -7.18
N GLU A 816 -53.17 17.98 -6.24
CA GLU A 816 -54.48 17.89 -5.61
C GLU A 816 -54.79 19.14 -4.77
N ALA A 817 -53.82 19.66 -4.01
CA ALA A 817 -53.97 20.93 -3.30
C ALA A 817 -54.22 22.11 -4.26
N TRP A 818 -53.51 22.13 -5.40
CA TRP A 818 -53.72 23.13 -6.45
C TRP A 818 -55.12 23.04 -7.07
N LYS A 819 -55.63 21.83 -7.34
CA LYS A 819 -57.02 21.62 -7.82
C LYS A 819 -58.08 22.14 -6.84
N GLN A 820 -57.78 22.12 -5.54
CA GLN A 820 -58.65 22.66 -4.50
C GLN A 820 -58.55 24.20 -4.38
N GLY A 821 -57.76 24.86 -5.23
CA GLY A 821 -57.55 26.30 -5.18
C GLY A 821 -56.63 26.76 -4.05
N ARG A 822 -55.94 25.85 -3.36
CA ARG A 822 -54.93 26.20 -2.35
C ARG A 822 -53.62 26.59 -3.03
N ARG A 823 -52.91 27.56 -2.45
CA ARG A 823 -51.58 27.94 -2.97
C ARG A 823 -50.54 26.94 -2.49
N ARG A 824 -49.46 26.82 -3.26
CA ARG A 824 -48.35 25.93 -2.96
C ARG A 824 -47.68 26.28 -1.62
N GLU A 825 -47.65 27.55 -1.25
CA GLU A 825 -47.12 28.07 0.01
C GLU A 825 -47.99 27.74 1.23
N ASP A 826 -49.25 27.38 1.02
CA ASP A 826 -50.19 27.03 2.09
C ASP A 826 -50.08 25.55 2.51
N ILE A 827 -49.30 24.75 1.77
CA ILE A 827 -49.16 23.32 2.04
C ILE A 827 -48.30 23.11 3.28
N SER A 828 -48.86 22.44 4.28
CA SER A 828 -48.15 22.17 5.54
C SER A 828 -47.21 20.98 5.42
N LEU A 829 -46.13 20.97 6.22
CA LEU A 829 -45.20 19.84 6.31
C LEU A 829 -45.90 18.53 6.66
N HIS A 830 -46.83 18.58 7.63
CA HIS A 830 -47.50 17.40 8.18
C HIS A 830 -48.40 16.67 7.16
N GLU A 831 -49.01 17.41 6.24
CA GLU A 831 -49.84 16.86 5.16
C GLU A 831 -49.03 15.97 4.21
N ILE A 832 -47.82 16.42 3.85
CA ILE A 832 -46.95 15.71 2.90
C ILE A 832 -46.12 14.64 3.59
N GLU A 833 -45.69 14.88 4.82
CA GLU A 833 -44.87 13.94 5.60
C GLU A 833 -45.54 12.57 5.67
N LYS A 834 -46.86 12.52 5.88
CA LYS A 834 -47.63 11.27 5.87
C LYS A 834 -47.51 10.52 4.53
N ALA A 835 -47.66 11.23 3.41
CA ALA A 835 -47.54 10.64 2.07
C ALA A 835 -46.11 10.14 1.79
N ILE A 836 -45.08 10.85 2.26
CA ILE A 836 -43.69 10.43 2.12
C ILE A 836 -43.45 9.14 2.90
N VAL A 837 -43.81 9.08 4.18
CA VAL A 837 -43.55 7.91 5.03
C VAL A 837 -44.21 6.66 4.46
N GLU A 838 -45.45 6.76 4.00
CA GLU A 838 -46.17 5.64 3.37
C GLU A 838 -45.53 5.20 2.04
N SER A 839 -45.09 6.14 1.20
CA SER A 839 -44.45 5.83 -0.09
C SER A 839 -43.07 5.21 0.07
N VAL A 840 -42.21 5.81 0.90
CA VAL A 840 -40.81 5.39 1.07
C VAL A 840 -40.72 3.99 1.70
N PHE A 841 -41.65 3.64 2.60
CA PHE A 841 -41.66 2.30 3.19
C PHE A 841 -42.03 1.19 2.19
N ASN A 842 -42.84 1.51 1.18
CA ASN A 842 -43.39 0.55 0.22
C ASN A 842 -42.59 0.44 -1.09
N GLU A 843 -41.89 1.50 -1.51
CA GLU A 843 -41.10 1.49 -2.75
C GLU A 843 -39.87 0.57 -2.66
N LYS A 844 -39.55 -0.13 -3.77
CA LYS A 844 -38.34 -0.97 -3.87
C LYS A 844 -37.09 -0.09 -3.90
N GLY A 845 -36.13 -0.38 -3.02
CA GLY A 845 -34.84 0.34 -2.92
C GLY A 845 -34.19 0.16 -1.56
N GLY A 846 -33.14 0.94 -1.27
CA GLY A 846 -32.37 0.83 -0.02
C GLY A 846 -33.17 1.08 1.27
N LEU A 847 -34.27 1.83 1.20
CA LEU A 847 -35.16 2.12 2.32
C LEU A 847 -36.37 1.18 2.43
N GLN A 848 -36.56 0.26 1.47
CA GLN A 848 -37.69 -0.65 1.46
C GLN A 848 -37.68 -1.54 2.71
N TYR A 849 -38.76 -1.53 3.49
CA TYR A 849 -38.84 -2.24 4.77
C TYR A 849 -37.67 -1.94 5.73
N SER A 850 -36.93 -0.85 5.52
CA SER A 850 -35.74 -0.57 6.31
C SER A 850 -36.12 -0.31 7.76
N HIS A 851 -35.29 -0.84 8.65
CA HIS A 851 -35.43 -0.60 10.07
C HIS A 851 -35.23 0.88 10.45
N LEU A 852 -34.63 1.70 9.58
CA LEU A 852 -34.51 3.14 9.80
C LEU A 852 -35.88 3.83 9.90
N ILE A 853 -36.83 3.41 9.07
CA ILE A 853 -38.20 3.94 9.07
C ILE A 853 -39.03 3.20 10.12
N SER A 854 -38.94 1.87 10.17
CA SER A 854 -39.77 1.07 11.10
C SER A 854 -39.47 1.36 12.58
N ARG A 855 -38.27 1.85 12.91
CA ARG A 855 -37.88 2.27 14.26
C ARG A 855 -37.89 3.79 14.46
N SER A 856 -38.41 4.56 13.50
CA SER A 856 -38.44 6.03 13.56
C SER A 856 -37.07 6.66 13.85
N LEU A 857 -36.01 6.15 13.21
CA LEU A 857 -34.65 6.66 13.39
C LEU A 857 -34.40 7.95 12.60
N ILE A 858 -35.16 8.19 11.52
CA ILE A 858 -35.18 9.46 10.79
C ILE A 858 -35.93 10.51 11.61
N ASP A 859 -35.30 11.66 11.89
CA ASP A 859 -35.88 12.74 12.69
C ASP A 859 -36.86 13.61 11.89
N HIS A 860 -36.46 13.95 10.66
CA HIS A 860 -37.22 14.85 9.82
C HIS A 860 -37.20 14.38 8.36
N PHE A 861 -38.39 14.11 7.83
CA PHE A 861 -38.62 13.97 6.41
C PHE A 861 -38.81 15.36 5.80
N VAL A 862 -37.92 15.74 4.88
CA VAL A 862 -37.89 17.07 4.28
C VAL A 862 -38.41 16.99 2.83
N PRO A 863 -39.65 17.45 2.57
CA PRO A 863 -40.24 17.44 1.24
C PRO A 863 -39.66 18.55 0.35
N PHE A 864 -39.17 18.17 -0.81
CA PHE A 864 -38.85 19.06 -1.92
C PHE A 864 -40.02 19.06 -2.89
N LEU A 865 -40.83 20.11 -2.79
CA LEU A 865 -41.99 20.32 -3.63
C LEU A 865 -41.58 20.52 -5.09
N PRO A 866 -42.41 20.10 -6.06
CA PRO A 866 -42.16 20.40 -7.46
C PRO A 866 -42.08 21.91 -7.70
N LEU A 867 -41.23 22.32 -8.65
CA LEU A 867 -40.95 23.73 -8.94
C LEU A 867 -41.89 24.24 -10.04
N GLU A 868 -42.67 25.27 -9.71
CA GLU A 868 -43.50 25.99 -10.69
C GLU A 868 -42.66 26.83 -11.65
N ARG A 869 -43.27 27.22 -12.78
CA ARG A 869 -42.64 28.03 -13.82
C ARG A 869 -41.99 29.31 -13.30
N ASP A 870 -42.61 30.00 -12.34
CA ASP A 870 -42.03 31.25 -11.81
C ASP A 870 -40.78 31.01 -10.95
N HIS A 871 -40.68 29.88 -10.25
CA HIS A 871 -39.45 29.48 -9.53
C HIS A 871 -38.30 29.19 -10.48
N VAL A 872 -38.60 28.54 -11.62
CA VAL A 872 -37.62 28.26 -12.67
C VAL A 872 -37.07 29.56 -13.27
N LYS A 873 -37.93 30.57 -13.49
CA LYS A 873 -37.49 31.90 -13.96
C LYS A 873 -36.54 32.58 -12.98
N LEU A 874 -36.76 32.43 -11.67
CA LEU A 874 -35.83 32.94 -10.65
C LEU A 874 -34.47 32.24 -10.72
N CYS A 875 -34.44 30.91 -10.89
CA CYS A 875 -33.20 30.19 -11.15
C CYS A 875 -32.48 30.66 -12.43
N ILE A 876 -33.22 30.89 -13.53
CA ILE A 876 -32.67 31.41 -14.79
C ILE A 876 -32.06 32.80 -14.58
N ARG A 877 -32.76 33.67 -13.85
CA ARG A 877 -32.29 35.02 -13.53
C ARG A 877 -30.96 34.98 -12.76
N ASP A 878 -30.88 34.15 -11.72
CA ASP A 878 -29.65 34.01 -10.94
C ASP A 878 -28.50 33.47 -11.77
N GLU A 879 -28.77 32.51 -12.65
CA GLU A 879 -27.77 31.94 -13.54
C GLU A 879 -27.24 32.96 -14.57
N LEU A 880 -28.14 33.77 -15.16
CA LEU A 880 -27.75 34.87 -16.04
C LEU A 880 -26.85 35.90 -15.33
N LEU A 881 -27.21 36.27 -14.10
CA LEU A 881 -26.41 37.19 -13.28
C LEU A 881 -25.05 36.59 -12.91
N ASN A 882 -24.99 35.30 -12.56
CA ASN A 882 -23.74 34.60 -12.24
C ASN A 882 -22.78 34.52 -13.44
N ARG A 883 -23.31 34.42 -14.67
CA ARG A 883 -22.52 34.44 -15.91
C ARG A 883 -22.12 35.84 -16.38
N GLY A 884 -22.49 36.88 -15.64
CA GLY A 884 -22.13 38.26 -15.96
C GLY A 884 -22.95 38.89 -17.08
N TRP A 885 -24.20 38.44 -17.31
CA TRP A 885 -25.10 39.09 -18.25
C TRP A 885 -25.33 40.56 -17.86
N THR A 886 -24.91 41.50 -18.71
CA THR A 886 -25.01 42.94 -18.47
C THR A 886 -26.28 43.58 -19.05
N GLY A 887 -27.03 42.85 -19.89
CA GLY A 887 -28.27 43.34 -20.49
C GLY A 887 -29.45 43.39 -19.51
N SER A 888 -30.52 44.10 -19.89
CA SER A 888 -31.80 44.04 -19.16
C SER A 888 -32.33 42.60 -19.17
N ILE A 889 -32.66 42.06 -18.00
CA ILE A 889 -33.31 40.75 -17.86
C ILE A 889 -34.82 40.98 -17.93
N ASP A 890 -35.36 40.95 -19.14
CA ASP A 890 -36.78 41.16 -19.39
C ASP A 890 -37.60 39.89 -19.17
N LYS A 891 -38.90 40.05 -18.88
CA LYS A 891 -39.83 38.92 -18.72
C LYS A 891 -39.91 38.04 -19.97
N THR A 892 -39.72 38.62 -21.16
CA THR A 892 -39.72 37.91 -22.45
C THR A 892 -38.55 36.92 -22.54
N MET A 893 -37.33 37.38 -22.27
CA MET A 893 -36.13 36.55 -22.20
C MET A 893 -36.29 35.40 -21.20
N LEU A 894 -36.79 35.68 -19.99
CA LEU A 894 -37.02 34.64 -18.99
C LEU A 894 -38.06 33.62 -19.46
N ASN A 895 -39.09 34.04 -20.21
CA ASN A 895 -40.07 33.13 -20.79
C ASN A 895 -39.46 32.31 -21.92
N GLU A 896 -38.68 32.90 -22.83
CA GLU A 896 -38.02 32.19 -23.94
C GLU A 896 -37.16 31.02 -23.43
N ILE A 897 -36.33 31.26 -22.40
CA ILE A 897 -35.49 30.21 -21.81
C ILE A 897 -36.35 29.18 -21.05
N ALA A 898 -37.38 29.64 -20.33
CA ALA A 898 -38.28 28.76 -19.60
C ALA A 898 -39.08 27.85 -20.55
N ASP A 899 -39.48 28.33 -21.73
CA ASP A 899 -40.22 27.55 -22.74
C ASP A 899 -39.41 26.39 -23.32
N GLN A 900 -38.08 26.42 -23.21
CA GLN A 900 -37.22 25.32 -23.62
C GLN A 900 -37.21 24.14 -22.62
N LEU A 901 -37.90 24.27 -21.49
CA LEU A 901 -38.03 23.24 -20.46
C LEU A 901 -39.39 22.55 -20.56
N SER A 902 -39.44 21.28 -20.17
CA SER A 902 -40.67 20.50 -20.13
C SER A 902 -41.39 20.63 -18.80
N TYR A 903 -42.73 20.76 -18.87
CA TYR A 903 -43.60 20.92 -17.70
C TYR A 903 -44.65 19.80 -17.60
N PHE A 904 -45.12 19.55 -16.38
CA PHE A 904 -46.10 18.51 -16.04
C PHE A 904 -47.07 19.01 -14.94
N PRO A 905 -48.27 18.42 -14.82
CA PRO A 905 -48.86 17.44 -15.72
C PRO A 905 -49.20 18.06 -17.09
N LYS A 906 -49.26 17.25 -18.16
CA LYS A 906 -49.26 17.72 -19.58
C LYS A 906 -50.47 18.60 -19.95
N ASP A 907 -51.55 18.50 -19.19
CA ASP A 907 -52.79 19.25 -19.33
C ASP A 907 -52.67 20.71 -18.88
N VAL A 908 -51.94 20.97 -17.78
CA VAL A 908 -51.80 22.32 -17.19
C VAL A 908 -50.40 22.90 -17.39
N GLY A 909 -49.36 22.06 -17.50
CA GLY A 909 -47.97 22.51 -17.62
C GLY A 909 -47.48 23.28 -16.40
N LEU A 910 -47.86 22.86 -15.19
CA LEU A 910 -47.66 23.64 -13.96
C LEU A 910 -46.24 23.55 -13.39
N TYR A 911 -45.66 22.35 -13.35
CA TYR A 911 -44.39 22.04 -12.68
C TYR A 911 -43.29 21.63 -13.65
N SER A 912 -42.03 22.04 -13.43
CA SER A 912 -40.90 21.66 -14.28
C SER A 912 -40.45 20.22 -14.03
N SER A 913 -40.34 19.41 -15.10
CA SER A 913 -39.94 17.99 -15.01
C SER A 913 -38.48 17.80 -14.62
N THR A 914 -37.62 18.77 -14.94
CA THR A 914 -36.18 18.71 -14.66
C THR A 914 -35.76 19.65 -13.52
N GLY A 915 -36.69 20.43 -12.98
CA GLY A 915 -36.41 21.50 -12.03
C GLY A 915 -35.35 22.47 -12.57
N CYS A 916 -34.44 22.91 -11.70
CA CYS A 916 -33.36 23.84 -12.08
C CYS A 916 -32.09 23.16 -12.63
N LYS A 917 -32.11 21.83 -12.88
CA LYS A 917 -30.91 21.04 -13.22
C LYS A 917 -30.26 21.42 -14.56
N HIS A 918 -31.07 21.65 -15.61
CA HIS A 918 -30.57 21.96 -16.95
C HIS A 918 -30.45 23.45 -17.25
N ILE A 919 -30.77 24.32 -16.29
CA ILE A 919 -30.74 25.76 -16.48
C ILE A 919 -29.34 26.24 -16.87
N TRP A 920 -28.30 25.70 -16.24
CA TRP A 920 -26.90 25.98 -16.60
C TRP A 920 -26.63 25.77 -18.10
N GLN A 921 -27.09 24.66 -18.67
CA GLN A 921 -26.88 24.32 -20.07
C GLN A 921 -27.75 25.19 -21.00
N LYS A 922 -29.00 25.42 -20.63
CA LYS A 922 -29.97 26.20 -21.42
C LYS A 922 -29.60 27.68 -21.49
N VAL A 923 -29.23 28.28 -20.37
CA VAL A 923 -28.76 29.67 -20.31
C VAL A 923 -27.46 29.83 -21.11
N GLY A 924 -26.54 28.88 -21.03
CA GLY A 924 -25.32 28.90 -21.83
C GLY A 924 -25.59 28.87 -23.34
N LEU A 925 -26.47 27.98 -23.79
CA LEU A 925 -26.88 27.91 -25.19
C LEU A 925 -27.53 29.23 -25.66
N TYR A 926 -28.46 29.77 -24.87
CA TYR A 926 -29.15 31.02 -25.17
C TYR A 926 -28.20 32.23 -25.26
N MET A 927 -27.18 32.28 -24.39
CA MET A 927 -26.16 33.34 -24.44
C MET A 927 -25.29 33.27 -25.69
N GLU A 928 -24.88 32.07 -26.12
CA GLU A 928 -24.08 31.88 -27.34
C GLU A 928 -24.87 32.16 -28.61
N GLU A 929 -26.11 31.67 -28.72
CA GLU A 929 -26.98 31.95 -29.87
C GLU A 929 -27.14 33.45 -30.13
N ARG A 930 -27.18 34.27 -29.06
CA ARG A 930 -27.26 35.73 -29.18
C ARG A 930 -25.90 36.40 -29.40
N ALA A 931 -24.81 35.85 -28.89
CA ALA A 931 -23.46 36.32 -29.20
C ALA A 931 -23.16 36.20 -30.71
N ASP A 932 -23.51 35.06 -31.32
CA ASP A 932 -23.36 34.83 -32.76
C ASP A 932 -24.28 35.72 -33.60
N SER A 933 -25.50 36.01 -33.14
CA SER A 933 -26.40 36.93 -33.87
C SER A 933 -25.90 38.38 -33.90
N ASN A 934 -25.20 38.84 -32.85
CA ASN A 934 -24.51 40.14 -32.88
C ASN A 934 -23.28 40.10 -33.79
N PHE A 935 -22.60 38.95 -33.90
CA PHE A 935 -21.47 38.78 -34.81
C PHE A 935 -21.93 38.78 -36.29
N LEU A 936 -23.08 38.19 -36.60
CA LEU A 936 -23.69 38.22 -37.93
C LEU A 936 -24.23 39.61 -38.31
N GLN A 937 -24.80 40.36 -37.37
CA GLN A 937 -25.17 41.77 -37.63
C GLN A 937 -23.96 42.68 -37.92
N HIS A 938 -22.79 42.35 -37.37
CA HIS A 938 -21.55 43.07 -37.69
C HIS A 938 -20.85 42.58 -38.96
N ALA A 939 -21.25 41.44 -39.52
CA ALA A 939 -20.71 40.94 -40.79
C ALA A 939 -21.47 41.41 -42.04
N GLU A 940 -22.70 41.93 -41.88
CA GLU A 940 -23.47 42.57 -42.98
C GLU A 940 -23.24 44.08 -43.14
N PHE A 941 -22.35 44.69 -42.34
CA PHE A 941 -21.81 46.04 -42.57
C PHE A 941 -20.38 45.95 -43.10
#